data_AF-A0A813KHX7-F1
#
_entry.id   AF-A0A813KHX7-F1
#
_cell.length_a   1.000
_cell.length_b   1.000
_cell.length_c   1.000
_cell.angle_alpha   90.00
_cell.angle_beta   90.00
_cell.angle_gamma   90.00
#
_symmetry.space_group_name_H-M   'P 1'
#
loop_
_entity.id
_entity.type
_entity.pdbx_description
1 polymer ?
#
loop_
_entity_poly.entity_id
_entity_poly.type
_entity_poly.pdbx_seq_one_letter_code
_entity_poly.pdbx_strand_id
1 'polypeptide(L)'
;MSEKTLGLTKGSRSAGDFQGMLRSPSGQLLTSLHQESKWEEEGGWRPISKDRRKSHRMERDASLVQLLNLLDPDSLVDKPLDESLGAPSVLSRLDSDSFGEQHSTLSRRGVALVGGVSTCGWYLLRLMLRDLFQGSLGGRRRLDVELHALGTCHALGWLVFLIRKMQLPAQNLPKYCSRALAASLGFYLHDCWVLRGTLLNSPAMFAHQASVAVTIASILRSKGVAWLAPALMSLSVPTLVQNLLLLCGSLGVPANRLEVRGLRLLWFASFAASKLALVPLWLQHCDSPELHQPHLLPGKVSYLLGLGLNIFFMLSAARDLPHYLKPAGSIASVAAAYAVPLKGARAVSTTIVASVCLGSIFGSYLSAPVAAILALLSSRRGASRRLKLLAGGSCAFIALDQFLPMPQECNPAVRYLLPFLRRVKGAFRHRFYPHERLELKNNRHYLLAVTPHGFFPWGVAAIIIDLLEQGYLPNFVGASVLGALPVAGRLLRNFGYRPATRTEVQQCLKKEYPRNVTIIIPGGIREMFCVRQDIEVSAANLRAGFAELAVEGGAMLLPGYMFGGTQLYQVASGWLGELFEQLSRRLKTSVTLFHGRWGTLLPYPHQLGCALGEAIDCREMRDVQAVQKLWVERMRQTFEENK
;
A
#
# COMPACT_ATOMS: atom_id res chain seq x y z
N MET A 1 63.96 7.08 -72.53
CA MET A 1 63.56 6.02 -71.58
C MET A 1 62.24 5.44 -72.10
N SER A 2 62.31 4.55 -73.10
CA SER A 2 62.20 3.07 -72.98
C SER A 2 60.87 2.66 -72.32
N GLU A 3 59.86 2.26 -73.12
CA GLU A 3 59.49 0.86 -73.46
C GLU A 3 58.62 0.22 -72.35
N LYS A 4 57.61 -0.65 -72.56
CA LYS A 4 56.92 -1.24 -73.71
C LYS A 4 55.75 -2.10 -73.14
N THR A 5 54.63 -2.13 -73.86
CA THR A 5 53.70 -3.27 -74.13
C THR A 5 53.42 -4.43 -73.16
N LEU A 6 52.11 -4.58 -72.87
CA LEU A 6 51.20 -5.73 -73.06
C LEU A 6 51.61 -7.18 -72.70
N GLY A 7 50.72 -7.86 -71.95
CA GLY A 7 50.59 -9.32 -71.89
C GLY A 7 49.30 -9.80 -71.19
N LEU A 8 48.48 -10.56 -71.93
CA LEU A 8 47.12 -11.05 -71.64
C LEU A 8 47.04 -12.34 -70.80
N THR A 9 45.79 -12.70 -70.45
CA THR A 9 45.18 -14.03 -70.12
C THR A 9 44.99 -14.36 -68.63
N LYS A 10 43.91 -14.97 -68.11
CA LYS A 10 42.62 -15.56 -68.58
C LYS A 10 41.77 -15.69 -67.27
N GLY A 11 40.51 -15.27 -67.16
CA GLY A 11 39.33 -16.09 -67.46
C GLY A 11 38.52 -16.50 -66.19
N SER A 12 37.29 -15.99 -66.04
CA SER A 12 36.02 -16.77 -65.88
C SER A 12 34.89 -16.03 -65.12
N ARG A 13 33.75 -15.87 -65.82
CA ARG A 13 32.31 -16.02 -65.44
C ARG A 13 31.79 -15.44 -64.10
N SER A 14 30.56 -14.95 -63.94
CA SER A 14 29.43 -14.54 -64.80
C SER A 14 28.33 -13.95 -63.90
N ALA A 15 27.72 -12.84 -64.33
CA ALA A 15 26.29 -12.49 -64.25
C ALA A 15 25.55 -12.44 -62.89
N GLY A 16 24.99 -11.26 -62.60
CA GLY A 16 24.05 -10.99 -61.50
C GLY A 16 23.25 -9.72 -61.81
N ASP A 17 21.94 -9.91 -62.04
CA ASP A 17 20.96 -9.04 -62.67
C ASP A 17 20.64 -7.68 -62.03
N PHE A 18 20.18 -6.78 -62.91
CA PHE A 18 19.48 -5.51 -62.66
C PHE A 18 17.98 -5.73 -62.39
N GLN A 19 17.40 -5.01 -61.42
CA GLN A 19 15.99 -4.55 -61.39
C GLN A 19 15.87 -3.51 -60.26
N GLY A 20 15.34 -2.29 -60.40
CA GLY A 20 14.33 -1.78 -61.32
C GLY A 20 13.08 -1.40 -60.53
N MET A 21 13.00 -0.16 -60.03
CA MET A 21 11.81 0.40 -59.36
C MET A 21 10.66 0.67 -60.36
N LEU A 22 9.40 0.40 -59.94
CA LEU A 22 8.20 1.27 -59.98
C LEU A 22 6.85 0.61 -60.36
N ARG A 23 5.82 1.13 -59.66
CA ARG A 23 4.36 1.24 -59.92
C ARG A 23 3.42 0.10 -59.50
N SER A 24 2.58 0.42 -58.51
CA SER A 24 1.25 -0.17 -58.33
C SER A 24 0.23 0.50 -59.25
N PRO A 25 -0.76 -0.25 -59.76
CA PRO A 25 -2.07 0.30 -60.09
C PRO A 25 -3.15 -0.23 -59.13
N SER A 26 -3.97 0.70 -58.69
CA SER A 26 -5.29 0.53 -58.08
C SER A 26 -6.27 -0.21 -58.98
N GLY A 27 -7.16 -1.02 -58.40
CA GLY A 27 -8.47 -1.32 -58.97
C GLY A 27 -8.80 -2.81 -59.04
N GLN A 28 -9.69 -3.27 -58.15
CA GLN A 28 -10.90 -4.08 -58.44
C GLN A 28 -11.41 -4.72 -57.15
N LEU A 29 -12.35 -4.01 -56.52
CA LEU A 29 -13.39 -4.60 -55.67
C LEU A 29 -14.45 -5.16 -56.62
N LEU A 30 -15.01 -6.35 -56.33
CA LEU A 30 -16.28 -6.90 -56.89
C LEU A 30 -16.29 -7.94 -58.02
N THR A 31 -15.25 -8.76 -58.24
CA THR A 31 -15.43 -9.98 -59.08
C THR A 31 -14.56 -11.16 -58.60
N SER A 32 -15.02 -11.87 -57.57
CA SER A 32 -14.63 -13.27 -57.34
C SER A 32 -15.66 -14.00 -56.47
N LEU A 33 -16.93 -13.94 -56.87
CA LEU A 33 -18.01 -14.78 -56.35
C LEU A 33 -18.40 -15.75 -57.48
N HIS A 34 -17.62 -16.83 -57.65
CA HIS A 34 -17.93 -18.10 -58.34
C HIS A 34 -16.66 -18.68 -58.96
N GLN A 35 -15.92 -19.46 -58.18
CA GLN A 35 -15.09 -20.55 -58.70
C GLN A 35 -15.14 -21.72 -57.71
N GLU A 36 -16.28 -22.40 -57.68
CA GLU A 36 -16.47 -23.69 -57.00
C GLU A 36 -15.81 -24.85 -57.78
N SER A 37 -15.35 -24.61 -59.02
CA SER A 37 -14.83 -25.66 -59.92
C SER A 37 -13.32 -25.92 -59.82
N LYS A 38 -12.65 -25.49 -58.74
CA LYS A 38 -11.20 -25.73 -58.53
C LYS A 38 -10.88 -26.66 -57.36
N TRP A 39 -11.90 -27.35 -56.85
CA TRP A 39 -11.78 -28.27 -55.71
C TRP A 39 -11.52 -29.74 -56.10
N GLU A 40 -11.68 -30.12 -57.38
CA GLU A 40 -11.58 -31.54 -57.79
C GLU A 40 -10.33 -31.91 -58.61
N GLU A 41 -9.57 -30.96 -59.17
CA GLU A 41 -8.37 -31.28 -59.98
C GLU A 41 -7.03 -31.17 -59.23
N GLU A 42 -6.99 -30.59 -58.03
CA GLU A 42 -5.77 -30.48 -57.22
C GLU A 42 -5.94 -31.19 -55.87
N GLY A 43 -5.90 -32.52 -55.93
CA GLY A 43 -5.99 -33.38 -54.76
C GLY A 43 -4.99 -33.05 -53.64
N GLY A 44 -5.51 -32.98 -52.43
CA GLY A 44 -4.77 -33.18 -51.19
C GLY A 44 -4.15 -31.93 -50.56
N TRP A 45 -4.21 -31.90 -49.23
CA TRP A 45 -3.56 -30.93 -48.35
C TRP A 45 -2.13 -30.59 -48.81
N ARG A 46 -1.94 -29.39 -49.37
CA ARG A 46 -0.62 -28.78 -49.44
C ARG A 46 -0.39 -27.90 -48.21
N PRO A 47 0.74 -28.05 -47.51
CA PRO A 47 1.04 -27.21 -46.36
C PRO A 47 1.22 -25.77 -46.84
N ILE A 48 0.51 -24.86 -46.19
CA ILE A 48 0.68 -23.41 -46.36
C ILE A 48 2.18 -23.09 -46.26
N SER A 49 2.68 -22.43 -47.29
CA SER A 49 4.07 -21.96 -47.42
C SER A 49 4.51 -21.20 -46.16
N LYS A 50 5.77 -21.42 -45.77
CA LYS A 50 6.37 -20.96 -44.51
C LYS A 50 6.52 -19.44 -44.37
N ASP A 51 6.14 -18.63 -45.35
CA ASP A 51 6.34 -17.18 -45.33
C ASP A 51 5.06 -16.40 -44.98
N ARG A 52 4.75 -16.38 -43.68
CA ARG A 52 4.03 -15.33 -42.89
C ARG A 52 3.35 -15.91 -41.64
N ARG A 53 3.98 -16.84 -40.92
CA ARG A 53 3.67 -17.00 -39.49
C ARG A 53 4.41 -15.92 -38.71
N LYS A 54 3.77 -14.78 -38.46
CA LYS A 54 4.17 -13.89 -37.36
C LYS A 54 3.98 -14.67 -36.06
N SER A 55 4.98 -15.46 -35.65
CA SER A 55 4.98 -16.08 -34.32
C SER A 55 5.18 -14.95 -33.31
N HIS A 56 4.16 -14.71 -32.51
CA HIS A 56 4.24 -13.75 -31.41
C HIS A 56 5.02 -14.41 -30.27
N ARG A 57 6.36 -14.30 -30.31
CA ARG A 57 7.25 -14.75 -29.22
C ARG A 57 6.93 -13.99 -27.94
N MET A 58 6.13 -14.61 -27.06
CA MET A 58 5.71 -14.03 -25.79
C MET A 58 6.62 -14.49 -24.64
N GLU A 59 7.39 -13.54 -24.13
CA GLU A 59 8.23 -13.71 -22.95
C GLU A 59 7.37 -13.77 -21.67
N ARG A 60 7.67 -14.74 -20.81
CA ARG A 60 7.07 -14.89 -19.47
C ARG A 60 7.46 -13.72 -18.59
N ASP A 61 6.51 -13.16 -17.85
CA ASP A 61 6.89 -12.35 -16.67
C ASP A 61 7.28 -13.31 -15.54
N ALA A 62 8.58 -13.55 -15.42
CA ALA A 62 9.16 -14.47 -14.44
C ALA A 62 8.70 -14.19 -13.01
N SER A 63 8.35 -12.95 -12.66
CA SER A 63 7.96 -12.57 -11.30
C SER A 63 6.55 -13.04 -10.90
N LEU A 64 5.57 -12.95 -11.80
CA LEU A 64 4.20 -13.43 -11.56
C LEU A 64 4.16 -14.96 -11.53
N VAL A 65 4.92 -15.60 -12.43
CA VAL A 65 5.08 -17.05 -12.47
C VAL A 65 5.78 -17.56 -11.21
N GLN A 66 6.85 -16.91 -10.75
CA GLN A 66 7.52 -17.24 -9.49
C GLN A 66 6.60 -17.07 -8.28
N LEU A 67 5.80 -15.99 -8.22
CA LEU A 67 4.85 -15.76 -7.15
C LEU A 67 3.77 -16.84 -7.11
N LEU A 68 3.21 -17.21 -8.27
CA LEU A 68 2.21 -18.26 -8.37
C LEU A 68 2.79 -19.64 -8.05
N ASN A 69 3.98 -19.97 -8.57
CA ASN A 69 4.66 -21.21 -8.23
C ASN A 69 4.99 -21.32 -6.73
N LEU A 70 5.23 -20.19 -6.04
CA LEU A 70 5.48 -20.17 -4.61
C LEU A 70 4.20 -20.40 -3.78
N LEU A 71 3.07 -19.86 -4.23
CA LEU A 71 1.80 -19.86 -3.48
C LEU A 71 0.91 -21.05 -3.81
N ASP A 72 0.78 -21.39 -5.09
CA ASP A 72 -0.02 -22.51 -5.60
C ASP A 72 0.49 -22.94 -6.99
N PRO A 73 1.40 -23.93 -7.09
CA PRO A 73 1.97 -24.36 -8.37
C PRO A 73 0.93 -24.97 -9.34
N ASP A 74 -0.23 -25.40 -8.87
CA ASP A 74 -1.34 -25.88 -9.73
C ASP A 74 -2.20 -24.73 -10.29
N SER A 75 -1.87 -23.48 -9.95
CA SER A 75 -2.54 -22.30 -10.50
C SER A 75 -2.11 -21.96 -11.94
N LEU A 76 -1.04 -22.58 -12.46
CA LEU A 76 -0.61 -22.45 -13.85
C LEU A 76 -1.02 -23.69 -14.66
N VAL A 77 -1.62 -23.47 -15.83
CA VAL A 77 -2.05 -24.57 -16.72
C VAL A 77 -0.86 -25.18 -17.47
N ASP A 78 0.18 -24.39 -17.73
CA ASP A 78 1.38 -24.82 -18.46
C ASP A 78 2.55 -24.99 -17.46
N LYS A 79 2.83 -26.22 -17.00
CA LYS A 79 3.97 -26.56 -16.11
C LYS A 79 5.30 -26.53 -16.89
N PRO A 80 6.45 -26.17 -16.28
CA PRO A 80 7.74 -26.43 -16.90
C PRO A 80 7.88 -27.93 -17.18
N LEU A 81 8.44 -28.30 -18.34
CA LEU A 81 8.73 -29.69 -18.70
C LEU A 81 9.56 -30.34 -17.57
N ASP A 82 9.13 -31.52 -17.13
CA ASP A 82 9.77 -32.31 -16.07
C ASP A 82 11.27 -32.56 -16.35
N GLU A 83 12.08 -32.44 -15.30
CA GLU A 83 13.48 -32.94 -15.22
C GLU A 83 13.53 -34.49 -15.09
N SER A 84 12.57 -35.22 -15.64
CA SER A 84 12.44 -36.68 -15.45
C SER A 84 12.98 -37.54 -16.60
N LEU A 85 13.59 -36.95 -17.63
CA LEU A 85 14.34 -37.69 -18.65
C LEU A 85 15.84 -37.68 -18.31
N GLY A 86 16.31 -38.81 -17.82
CA GLY A 86 17.64 -38.99 -17.24
C GLY A 86 18.82 -38.91 -18.22
N ALA A 87 19.94 -38.50 -17.62
CA ALA A 87 21.34 -38.65 -17.99
C ALA A 87 21.95 -37.81 -19.15
N PRO A 88 23.23 -37.42 -19.02
CA PRO A 88 23.86 -36.40 -19.85
C PRO A 88 24.68 -37.05 -20.96
N SER A 89 24.34 -36.82 -22.23
CA SER A 89 25.31 -37.00 -23.31
C SER A 89 24.88 -36.25 -24.57
N VAL A 90 25.90 -35.77 -25.27
CA VAL A 90 25.87 -35.18 -26.61
C VAL A 90 25.52 -33.69 -26.67
N LEU A 91 26.56 -32.90 -26.41
CA LEU A 91 26.92 -31.69 -27.15
C LEU A 91 26.54 -31.82 -28.64
N SER A 92 25.31 -31.44 -28.99
CA SER A 92 24.96 -31.07 -30.35
C SER A 92 24.45 -29.64 -30.31
N ARG A 93 25.10 -28.80 -31.13
CA ARG A 93 24.72 -27.42 -31.41
C ARG A 93 23.26 -27.42 -31.89
N LEU A 94 22.34 -27.19 -30.96
CA LEU A 94 21.00 -26.74 -31.27
C LEU A 94 21.04 -25.22 -31.16
N ASP A 95 20.72 -24.58 -32.28
CA ASP A 95 20.54 -23.15 -32.42
C ASP A 95 19.87 -22.54 -31.19
N SER A 96 20.38 -21.37 -30.78
CA SER A 96 19.81 -20.50 -29.74
C SER A 96 18.41 -19.96 -30.05
N ASP A 97 17.66 -20.60 -30.95
CA ASP A 97 16.37 -20.18 -31.48
C ASP A 97 15.19 -21.08 -31.09
N SER A 98 15.41 -22.16 -30.32
CA SER A 98 14.34 -23.10 -29.90
C SER A 98 14.05 -23.09 -28.39
N PHE A 99 13.95 -21.91 -27.77
CA PHE A 99 13.22 -21.79 -26.50
C PHE A 99 11.71 -21.85 -26.77
N GLY A 100 11.12 -23.03 -26.57
CA GLY A 100 9.67 -23.25 -26.69
C GLY A 100 8.86 -22.24 -25.87
N GLU A 101 7.92 -21.58 -26.54
CA GLU A 101 6.94 -20.65 -25.98
C GLU A 101 6.09 -21.35 -24.90
N GLN A 102 6.11 -20.85 -23.66
CA GLN A 102 5.19 -21.31 -22.61
C GLN A 102 4.31 -20.14 -22.14
N HIS A 103 3.07 -20.14 -22.63
CA HIS A 103 1.99 -19.23 -22.22
C HIS A 103 1.71 -19.35 -20.71
N SER A 104 1.30 -18.26 -20.06
CA SER A 104 0.83 -18.30 -18.67
C SER A 104 -0.69 -18.19 -18.66
N THR A 105 -1.36 -19.25 -19.10
CA THR A 105 -2.80 -19.36 -18.85
C THR A 105 -3.02 -19.71 -17.40
N LEU A 106 -3.84 -18.90 -16.72
CA LEU A 106 -4.21 -19.13 -15.34
C LEU A 106 -5.31 -20.20 -15.28
N SER A 107 -5.21 -21.11 -14.31
CA SER A 107 -6.32 -21.99 -13.98
C SER A 107 -7.46 -21.18 -13.35
N ARG A 108 -8.64 -21.79 -13.14
CA ARG A 108 -9.74 -21.13 -12.40
C ARG A 108 -9.29 -20.71 -10.99
N ARG A 109 -8.46 -21.55 -10.36
CA ARG A 109 -7.85 -21.28 -9.04
C ARG A 109 -6.86 -20.12 -9.14
N GLY A 110 -5.99 -20.11 -10.17
CA GLY A 110 -5.04 -19.03 -10.40
C GLY A 110 -5.69 -17.67 -10.61
N VAL A 111 -6.78 -17.61 -11.39
CA VAL A 111 -7.57 -16.37 -11.56
C VAL A 111 -8.19 -15.93 -10.23
N ALA A 112 -8.79 -16.85 -9.47
CA ALA A 112 -9.38 -16.54 -8.18
C ALA A 112 -8.33 -16.03 -7.17
N LEU A 113 -7.15 -16.66 -7.13
CA LEU A 113 -6.05 -16.26 -6.26
C LEU A 113 -5.53 -14.87 -6.60
N VAL A 114 -5.15 -14.65 -7.87
CA VAL A 114 -4.60 -13.36 -8.32
C VAL A 114 -5.65 -12.25 -8.21
N GLY A 115 -6.89 -12.53 -8.62
CA GLY A 115 -8.02 -11.61 -8.47
C GLY A 115 -8.29 -11.28 -7.00
N GLY A 116 -8.29 -12.27 -6.11
CA GLY A 116 -8.49 -12.10 -4.67
C GLY A 116 -7.39 -11.27 -4.01
N VAL A 117 -6.12 -11.62 -4.23
CA VAL A 117 -4.97 -10.86 -3.71
C VAL A 117 -5.01 -9.42 -4.21
N SER A 118 -5.29 -9.21 -5.50
CA SER A 118 -5.42 -7.86 -6.06
C SER A 118 -6.62 -7.10 -5.49
N THR A 119 -7.76 -7.78 -5.27
CA THR A 119 -8.96 -7.19 -4.64
C THR A 119 -8.65 -6.71 -3.22
N CYS A 120 -7.93 -7.51 -2.43
CA CYS A 120 -7.47 -7.12 -1.10
C CYS A 120 -6.57 -5.88 -1.16
N GLY A 121 -5.66 -5.80 -2.14
CA GLY A 121 -4.82 -4.62 -2.36
C GLY A 121 -5.63 -3.35 -2.64
N TRP A 122 -6.63 -3.43 -3.53
CA TRP A 122 -7.53 -2.31 -3.80
C TRP A 122 -8.39 -1.93 -2.61
N TYR A 123 -8.88 -2.92 -1.85
CA TYR A 123 -9.60 -2.68 -0.61
C TYR A 123 -8.74 -1.97 0.43
N LEU A 124 -7.48 -2.38 0.62
CA LEU A 124 -6.55 -1.69 1.51
C LEU A 124 -6.32 -0.24 1.05
N LEU A 125 -6.11 -0.01 -0.24
CA LEU A 125 -5.97 1.35 -0.78
C LEU A 125 -7.23 2.18 -0.54
N ARG A 126 -8.42 1.58 -0.65
CA ARG A 126 -9.68 2.25 -0.30
C ARG A 126 -9.72 2.64 1.17
N LEU A 127 -9.34 1.73 2.07
CA LEU A 127 -9.32 2.02 3.49
C LEU A 127 -8.31 3.12 3.82
N MET A 128 -7.18 3.19 3.12
CA MET A 128 -6.26 4.32 3.20
C MET A 128 -6.93 5.63 2.80
N LEU A 129 -7.62 5.66 1.64
CA LEU A 129 -8.34 6.85 1.19
C LEU A 129 -9.45 7.28 2.16
N ARG A 130 -10.26 6.33 2.66
CA ARG A 130 -11.33 6.59 3.65
C ARG A 130 -10.79 7.38 4.84
N ASP A 131 -9.65 6.94 5.31
CA ASP A 131 -8.94 7.42 6.46
C ASP A 131 -8.31 8.81 6.22
N LEU A 132 -7.83 9.05 4.99
CA LEU A 132 -7.40 10.38 4.54
C LEU A 132 -8.55 11.40 4.53
N PHE A 133 -9.78 10.96 4.21
CA PHE A 133 -10.95 11.83 4.10
C PHE A 133 -11.87 11.83 5.34
N GLN A 134 -11.55 11.03 6.38
CA GLN A 134 -12.42 10.78 7.54
C GLN A 134 -12.86 12.05 8.28
N GLY A 135 -12.01 13.09 8.31
CA GLY A 135 -12.29 14.36 8.99
C GLY A 135 -12.76 15.51 8.09
N SER A 136 -12.90 15.30 6.78
CA SER A 136 -13.19 16.39 5.82
C SER A 136 -14.53 16.26 5.10
N LEU A 137 -15.13 15.06 5.05
CA LEU A 137 -16.32 14.78 4.25
C LEU A 137 -17.32 13.89 5.00
N GLY A 138 -18.62 14.18 4.86
CA GLY A 138 -19.71 13.35 5.40
C GLY A 138 -19.76 11.95 4.77
N GLY A 139 -20.37 10.98 5.46
CA GLY A 139 -20.27 9.54 5.15
C GLY A 139 -20.55 9.14 3.69
N ARG A 140 -21.61 9.70 3.07
CA ARG A 140 -21.97 9.39 1.67
C ARG A 140 -20.99 10.02 0.67
N ARG A 141 -20.70 11.31 0.81
CA ARG A 141 -19.70 12.02 -0.05
C ARG A 141 -18.31 11.40 0.06
N ARG A 142 -17.93 10.93 1.24
CA ARG A 142 -16.65 10.27 1.46
C ARG A 142 -16.54 8.97 0.66
N LEU A 143 -17.58 8.13 0.66
CA LEU A 143 -17.61 6.91 -0.16
C LEU A 143 -17.46 7.22 -1.65
N ASP A 144 -18.15 8.26 -2.13
CA ASP A 144 -18.05 8.68 -3.53
C ASP A 144 -16.61 9.11 -3.86
N VAL A 145 -15.98 9.93 -3.01
CA VAL A 145 -14.56 10.33 -3.20
C VAL A 145 -13.62 9.13 -3.16
N GLU A 146 -13.81 8.18 -2.25
CA GLU A 146 -13.01 6.95 -2.19
C GLU A 146 -13.06 6.22 -3.54
N LEU A 147 -14.25 5.95 -4.05
CA LEU A 147 -14.44 5.16 -5.28
C LEU A 147 -13.92 5.90 -6.52
N HIS A 148 -14.22 7.19 -6.66
CA HIS A 148 -13.72 7.97 -7.80
C HIS A 148 -12.20 8.19 -7.75
N ALA A 149 -11.60 8.30 -6.56
CA ALA A 149 -10.15 8.36 -6.43
C ALA A 149 -9.48 7.04 -6.83
N LEU A 150 -10.02 5.88 -6.41
CA LEU A 150 -9.52 4.59 -6.85
C LEU A 150 -9.67 4.39 -8.37
N GLY A 151 -10.83 4.74 -8.93
CA GLY A 151 -11.08 4.70 -10.36
C GLY A 151 -10.13 5.60 -11.14
N THR A 152 -9.81 6.80 -10.61
CA THR A 152 -8.81 7.71 -11.17
C THR A 152 -7.41 7.07 -11.16
N CYS A 153 -6.99 6.48 -10.03
CA CYS A 153 -5.70 5.80 -9.91
C CYS A 153 -5.57 4.62 -10.88
N HIS A 154 -6.61 3.78 -10.98
CA HIS A 154 -6.67 2.65 -11.91
C HIS A 154 -6.55 3.12 -13.35
N ALA A 155 -7.36 4.11 -13.73
CA ALA A 155 -7.39 4.64 -15.08
C ALA A 155 -6.10 5.36 -15.48
N LEU A 156 -5.48 6.10 -14.55
CA LEU A 156 -4.16 6.72 -14.74
C LEU A 156 -3.07 5.66 -14.93
N GLY A 157 -3.12 4.57 -14.16
CA GLY A 157 -2.21 3.44 -14.32
C GLY A 157 -2.28 2.85 -15.74
N TRP A 158 -3.49 2.68 -16.27
CA TRP A 158 -3.68 2.28 -17.67
C TRP A 158 -3.23 3.32 -18.68
N LEU A 159 -3.52 4.60 -18.46
CA LEU A 159 -3.06 5.66 -19.37
C LEU A 159 -1.53 5.65 -19.50
N VAL A 160 -0.81 5.60 -18.38
CA VAL A 160 0.66 5.50 -18.36
C VAL A 160 1.13 4.22 -19.05
N PHE A 161 0.45 3.10 -18.80
CA PHE A 161 0.77 1.82 -19.45
C PHE A 161 0.57 1.89 -20.97
N LEU A 162 -0.54 2.45 -21.44
CA LEU A 162 -0.87 2.61 -22.86
C LEU A 162 0.11 3.54 -23.57
N ILE A 163 0.48 4.67 -22.96
CA ILE A 163 1.48 5.61 -23.51
C ILE A 163 2.82 4.89 -23.72
N ARG A 164 3.27 4.11 -22.73
CA ARG A 164 4.49 3.30 -22.87
C ARG A 164 4.36 2.23 -23.95
N LYS A 165 3.15 1.70 -24.18
CA LYS A 165 2.88 0.70 -25.21
C LYS A 165 2.91 1.26 -26.63
N MET A 166 2.46 2.50 -26.84
CA MET A 166 2.52 3.16 -28.15
C MET A 166 3.95 3.34 -28.66
N GLN A 167 4.94 3.36 -27.77
CA GLN A 167 6.36 3.50 -28.11
C GLN A 167 7.02 2.16 -28.46
N LEU A 168 6.31 1.02 -28.31
CA LEU A 168 6.87 -0.31 -28.52
C LEU A 168 6.42 -0.91 -29.86
N PRO A 169 7.28 -1.72 -30.52
CA PRO A 169 6.89 -2.49 -31.70
C PRO A 169 5.70 -3.42 -31.42
N ALA A 170 4.83 -3.66 -32.42
CA ALA A 170 3.60 -4.45 -32.28
C ALA A 170 3.82 -5.86 -31.68
N GLN A 171 4.97 -6.48 -31.94
CA GLN A 171 5.35 -7.77 -31.36
C GLN A 171 5.52 -7.74 -29.82
N ASN A 172 5.81 -6.57 -29.24
CA ASN A 172 5.98 -6.36 -27.80
C ASN A 172 4.68 -5.90 -27.12
N LEU A 173 3.57 -5.77 -27.87
CA LEU A 173 2.28 -5.35 -27.35
C LEU A 173 1.77 -6.24 -26.20
N PRO A 174 1.89 -7.59 -26.24
CA PRO A 174 1.43 -8.46 -25.15
C PRO A 174 2.25 -8.38 -23.85
N LYS A 175 3.50 -7.88 -23.89
CA LYS A 175 4.41 -7.92 -22.74
C LYS A 175 3.81 -7.20 -21.52
N TYR A 176 3.89 -7.79 -20.32
CA TYR A 176 3.34 -7.23 -19.07
C TYR A 176 1.81 -7.02 -19.01
N CYS A 177 1.04 -7.30 -20.07
CA CYS A 177 -0.41 -7.15 -20.05
C CYS A 177 -1.08 -8.00 -18.97
N SER A 178 -0.58 -9.21 -18.72
CA SER A 178 -1.14 -10.11 -17.69
C SER A 178 -1.12 -9.50 -16.28
N ARG A 179 -0.09 -8.70 -15.94
CA ARG A 179 -0.03 -8.01 -14.63
C ARG A 179 -1.01 -6.85 -14.54
N ALA A 180 -1.10 -6.06 -15.60
CA ALA A 180 -2.04 -4.96 -15.68
C ALA A 180 -3.50 -5.49 -15.63
N LEU A 181 -3.77 -6.61 -16.32
CA LEU A 181 -5.04 -7.32 -16.27
C LEU A 181 -5.32 -7.92 -14.89
N ALA A 182 -4.34 -8.56 -14.25
CA ALA A 182 -4.46 -9.05 -12.87
C ALA A 182 -4.82 -7.94 -11.88
N ALA A 183 -4.10 -6.81 -11.94
CA ALA A 183 -4.39 -5.64 -11.12
C ALA A 183 -5.79 -5.07 -11.39
N SER A 184 -6.25 -5.12 -12.64
CA SER A 184 -7.57 -4.63 -13.03
C SER A 184 -8.69 -5.57 -12.63
N LEU A 185 -8.47 -6.88 -12.70
CA LEU A 185 -9.43 -7.86 -12.21
C LEU A 185 -9.74 -7.60 -10.73
N GLY A 186 -8.71 -7.37 -9.91
CA GLY A 186 -8.92 -7.02 -8.50
C GLY A 186 -9.67 -5.70 -8.30
N PHE A 187 -9.43 -4.68 -9.14
CA PHE A 187 -10.16 -3.41 -9.09
C PHE A 187 -11.67 -3.63 -9.35
N TYR A 188 -12.02 -4.32 -10.44
CA TYR A 188 -13.42 -4.55 -10.79
C TYR A 188 -14.14 -5.49 -9.82
N LEU A 189 -13.45 -6.50 -9.28
CA LEU A 189 -14.01 -7.37 -8.22
C LEU A 189 -14.24 -6.58 -6.93
N HIS A 190 -13.32 -5.70 -6.55
CA HIS A 190 -13.51 -4.77 -5.43
C HIS A 190 -14.75 -3.89 -5.65
N ASP A 191 -14.90 -3.29 -6.83
CA ASP A 191 -16.04 -2.41 -7.11
C ASP A 191 -17.37 -3.16 -7.11
N CYS A 192 -17.42 -4.37 -7.68
CA CYS A 192 -18.59 -5.25 -7.55
C CYS A 192 -18.94 -5.53 -6.09
N TRP A 193 -17.94 -5.84 -5.26
CA TRP A 193 -18.15 -6.05 -3.83
C TRP A 193 -18.73 -4.81 -3.16
N VAL A 194 -18.19 -3.61 -3.44
CA VAL A 194 -18.69 -2.37 -2.83
C VAL A 194 -20.10 -2.04 -3.31
N LEU A 195 -20.37 -2.19 -4.61
CA LEU A 195 -21.65 -1.86 -5.24
C LEU A 195 -22.76 -2.88 -4.97
N ARG A 196 -22.48 -4.01 -4.31
CA ARG A 196 -23.48 -5.07 -4.03
C ARG A 196 -24.76 -4.54 -3.36
N GLY A 197 -24.63 -3.55 -2.49
CA GLY A 197 -25.77 -2.92 -1.79
C GLY A 197 -26.62 -2.01 -2.68
N THR A 198 -26.11 -1.63 -3.85
CA THR A 198 -26.81 -0.78 -4.84
C THR A 198 -27.43 -1.59 -5.98
N LEU A 199 -27.30 -2.92 -5.97
CA LEU A 199 -27.76 -3.80 -7.04
C LEU A 199 -29.23 -3.57 -7.41
N LEU A 200 -30.09 -3.38 -6.41
CA LEU A 200 -31.53 -3.14 -6.62
C LEU A 200 -31.84 -1.72 -7.13
N ASN A 201 -30.97 -0.75 -6.85
CA ASN A 201 -31.18 0.66 -7.20
C ASN A 201 -30.52 1.05 -8.52
N SER A 202 -29.44 0.37 -8.91
CA SER A 202 -28.63 0.70 -10.09
C SER A 202 -28.00 -0.55 -10.70
N PRO A 203 -28.81 -1.50 -11.21
CA PRO A 203 -28.32 -2.78 -11.73
C PRO A 203 -27.36 -2.61 -12.91
N ALA A 204 -27.54 -1.58 -13.73
CA ALA A 204 -26.71 -1.31 -14.90
C ALA A 204 -25.24 -1.05 -14.54
N MET A 205 -24.97 -0.35 -13.42
CA MET A 205 -23.59 -0.06 -13.00
C MET A 205 -22.89 -1.32 -12.51
N PHE A 206 -23.58 -2.13 -11.70
CA PHE A 206 -23.05 -3.42 -11.24
C PHE A 206 -22.80 -4.37 -12.43
N ALA A 207 -23.76 -4.47 -13.35
CA ALA A 207 -23.64 -5.29 -14.56
C ALA A 207 -22.46 -4.86 -15.42
N HIS A 208 -22.21 -3.55 -15.55
CA HIS A 208 -21.04 -3.03 -16.26
C HIS A 208 -19.74 -3.49 -15.59
N GLN A 209 -19.56 -3.27 -14.28
CA GLN A 209 -18.33 -3.68 -13.57
C GLN A 209 -18.11 -5.20 -13.62
N ALA A 210 -19.17 -5.98 -13.42
CA ALA A 210 -19.12 -7.43 -13.50
C ALA A 210 -18.73 -7.91 -14.91
N SER A 211 -19.26 -7.26 -15.95
CA SER A 211 -18.94 -7.61 -17.34
C SER A 211 -17.46 -7.42 -17.68
N VAL A 212 -16.84 -6.34 -17.19
CA VAL A 212 -15.42 -6.07 -17.41
C VAL A 212 -14.55 -7.06 -16.62
N ALA A 213 -14.92 -7.37 -15.37
CA ALA A 213 -14.24 -8.39 -14.58
C ALA A 213 -14.23 -9.77 -15.28
N VAL A 214 -15.38 -10.20 -15.82
CA VAL A 214 -15.51 -11.46 -16.56
C VAL A 214 -14.67 -11.43 -17.85
N THR A 215 -14.68 -10.31 -18.58
CA THR A 215 -13.85 -10.13 -19.79
C THR A 215 -12.36 -10.32 -19.46
N ILE A 216 -11.87 -9.64 -18.42
CA ILE A 216 -10.47 -9.74 -17.98
C ILE A 216 -10.12 -11.17 -17.53
N ALA A 217 -11.00 -11.79 -16.72
CA ALA A 217 -10.80 -13.15 -16.25
C ALA A 217 -10.73 -14.16 -17.40
N SER A 218 -11.55 -14.00 -18.44
CA SER A 218 -11.48 -14.83 -19.65
C SER A 218 -10.15 -14.65 -20.41
N ILE A 219 -9.65 -13.42 -20.55
CA ILE A 219 -8.37 -13.15 -21.23
C ILE A 219 -7.20 -13.78 -20.46
N LEU A 220 -7.19 -13.68 -19.14
CA LEU A 220 -6.16 -14.31 -18.29
C LEU A 220 -6.17 -15.85 -18.37
N ARG A 221 -7.27 -16.45 -18.85
CA ARG A 221 -7.43 -17.90 -19.02
C ARG A 221 -7.22 -18.38 -20.46
N SER A 222 -6.98 -17.46 -21.40
CA SER A 222 -6.86 -17.78 -22.83
C SER A 222 -5.43 -17.59 -23.32
N LYS A 223 -4.97 -18.48 -24.21
CA LYS A 223 -3.62 -18.48 -24.78
C LYS A 223 -3.51 -17.39 -25.87
N GLY A 224 -2.37 -16.71 -25.96
CA GLY A 224 -2.08 -15.74 -27.03
C GLY A 224 -2.82 -14.39 -26.99
N VAL A 225 -4.00 -14.30 -26.37
CA VAL A 225 -4.91 -13.13 -26.50
C VAL A 225 -4.56 -11.89 -25.65
N ALA A 226 -3.40 -11.86 -24.97
CA ALA A 226 -3.02 -10.74 -24.10
C ALA A 226 -2.80 -9.42 -24.85
N TRP A 227 -2.60 -9.48 -26.18
CA TRP A 227 -2.53 -8.31 -27.05
C TRP A 227 -3.86 -7.54 -27.13
N LEU A 228 -4.99 -8.13 -26.74
CA LEU A 228 -6.28 -7.44 -26.66
C LEU A 228 -6.31 -6.39 -25.54
N ALA A 229 -5.45 -6.53 -24.52
CA ALA A 229 -5.52 -5.70 -23.31
C ALA A 229 -5.40 -4.19 -23.59
N PRO A 230 -4.46 -3.68 -24.40
CA PRO A 230 -4.37 -2.26 -24.70
C PRO A 230 -5.61 -1.71 -25.41
N ALA A 231 -6.20 -2.48 -26.34
CA ALA A 231 -7.43 -2.08 -27.01
C ALA A 231 -8.60 -2.03 -26.02
N LEU A 232 -8.83 -3.12 -25.27
CA LEU A 232 -9.92 -3.19 -24.29
C LEU A 232 -9.82 -2.12 -23.20
N MET A 233 -8.59 -1.79 -22.79
CA MET A 233 -8.34 -0.83 -21.71
C MET A 233 -8.12 0.60 -22.22
N SER A 234 -8.23 0.85 -23.52
CA SER A 234 -8.38 2.22 -24.05
C SER A 234 -9.61 2.93 -23.45
N LEU A 235 -10.60 2.15 -22.99
CA LEU A 235 -11.76 2.61 -22.23
C LEU A 235 -11.41 3.24 -20.88
N SER A 236 -10.21 3.01 -20.36
CA SER A 236 -9.73 3.67 -19.16
C SER A 236 -9.50 5.17 -19.38
N VAL A 237 -9.24 5.63 -20.61
CA VAL A 237 -9.04 7.07 -20.89
C VAL A 237 -10.30 7.90 -20.61
N PRO A 238 -11.49 7.61 -21.19
CA PRO A 238 -12.70 8.33 -20.82
C PRO A 238 -13.09 8.10 -19.36
N THR A 239 -12.87 6.90 -18.83
CA THR A 239 -13.11 6.60 -17.40
C THR A 239 -12.27 7.49 -16.47
N LEU A 240 -11.03 7.81 -16.83
CA LEU A 240 -10.18 8.75 -16.09
C LEU A 240 -10.84 10.12 -16.02
N VAL A 241 -11.24 10.67 -17.17
CA VAL A 241 -11.84 12.00 -17.24
C VAL A 241 -13.20 12.02 -16.51
N GLN A 242 -13.97 10.94 -16.59
CA GLN A 242 -15.23 10.79 -15.86
C GLN A 242 -15.00 10.79 -14.34
N ASN A 243 -14.03 10.01 -13.85
CA ASN A 243 -13.73 9.97 -12.42
C ASN A 243 -13.21 11.30 -11.90
N LEU A 244 -12.42 12.03 -12.70
CA LEU A 244 -11.99 13.39 -12.36
C LEU A 244 -13.18 14.35 -12.27
N LEU A 245 -14.15 14.27 -13.18
CA LEU A 245 -15.40 15.05 -13.12
C LEU A 245 -16.22 14.73 -11.87
N LEU A 246 -16.36 13.44 -11.54
CA LEU A 246 -17.09 13.01 -10.37
C LEU A 246 -16.38 13.42 -9.07
N LEU A 247 -15.05 13.37 -9.04
CA LEU A 247 -14.25 13.93 -7.93
C LEU A 247 -14.47 15.44 -7.78
N CYS A 248 -14.50 16.20 -8.87
CA CYS A 248 -14.83 17.63 -8.82
C CYS A 248 -16.20 17.84 -8.16
N GLY A 249 -17.21 17.07 -8.54
CA GLY A 249 -18.54 17.11 -7.92
C GLY A 249 -18.53 16.78 -6.42
N SER A 250 -17.91 15.66 -6.05
CA SER A 250 -17.86 15.19 -4.66
C SER A 250 -17.03 16.09 -3.73
N LEU A 251 -16.03 16.80 -4.27
CA LEU A 251 -15.23 17.80 -3.56
C LEU A 251 -15.89 19.19 -3.52
N GLY A 252 -17.05 19.37 -4.19
CA GLY A 252 -17.77 20.64 -4.22
C GLY A 252 -17.16 21.69 -5.14
N VAL A 253 -16.37 21.28 -6.14
CA VAL A 253 -15.83 22.19 -7.16
C VAL A 253 -17.00 22.69 -8.03
N PRO A 254 -17.19 24.01 -8.19
CA PRO A 254 -18.33 24.55 -8.93
C PRO A 254 -18.34 24.10 -10.40
N ALA A 255 -19.52 23.72 -10.90
CA ALA A 255 -19.69 23.22 -12.26
C ALA A 255 -19.43 24.26 -13.36
N ASN A 256 -19.55 25.55 -13.04
CA ASN A 256 -19.36 26.68 -13.98
C ASN A 256 -17.89 27.00 -14.28
N ARG A 257 -16.95 26.39 -13.57
CA ARG A 257 -15.50 26.55 -13.77
C ARG A 257 -15.06 26.07 -15.15
N LEU A 258 -14.11 26.80 -15.74
CA LEU A 258 -13.54 26.47 -17.06
C LEU A 258 -12.90 25.07 -17.06
N GLU A 259 -12.26 24.69 -15.96
CA GLU A 259 -11.62 23.38 -15.80
C GLU A 259 -12.65 22.24 -15.84
N VAL A 260 -13.79 22.40 -15.16
CA VAL A 260 -14.88 21.39 -15.14
C VAL A 260 -15.56 21.31 -16.51
N ARG A 261 -15.76 22.44 -17.19
CA ARG A 261 -16.28 22.46 -18.57
C ARG A 261 -15.34 21.78 -19.56
N GLY A 262 -14.04 22.07 -19.45
CA GLY A 262 -13.01 21.41 -20.25
C GLY A 262 -12.98 19.90 -20.04
N LEU A 263 -13.06 19.45 -18.78
CA LEU A 263 -13.16 18.02 -18.46
C LEU A 263 -14.42 17.37 -19.06
N ARG A 264 -15.57 18.04 -19.09
CA ARG A 264 -16.81 17.52 -19.71
C ARG A 264 -16.64 17.29 -21.22
N LEU A 265 -16.06 18.28 -21.91
CA LEU A 265 -15.77 18.16 -23.34
C LEU A 265 -14.73 17.08 -23.63
N LEU A 266 -13.66 17.04 -22.83
CA LEU A 266 -12.61 16.04 -22.97
C LEU A 266 -13.14 14.62 -22.72
N TRP A 267 -14.03 14.46 -21.74
CA TRP A 267 -14.69 13.19 -21.47
C TRP A 267 -15.50 12.72 -22.68
N PHE A 268 -16.35 13.59 -23.23
CA PHE A 268 -17.17 13.26 -24.39
C PHE A 268 -16.32 12.92 -25.62
N ALA A 269 -15.31 13.73 -25.91
CA ALA A 269 -14.40 13.52 -27.04
C ALA A 269 -13.59 12.22 -26.90
N SER A 270 -13.01 11.96 -25.72
CA SER A 270 -12.25 10.73 -25.47
C SER A 270 -13.14 9.49 -25.47
N PHE A 271 -14.37 9.59 -24.99
CA PHE A 271 -15.33 8.49 -25.02
C PHE A 271 -15.70 8.13 -26.47
N ALA A 272 -16.12 9.12 -27.26
CA ALA A 272 -16.46 8.94 -28.67
C ALA A 272 -15.27 8.35 -29.46
N ALA A 273 -14.08 8.92 -29.31
CA ALA A 273 -12.87 8.45 -29.99
C ALA A 273 -12.52 7.00 -29.61
N SER A 274 -12.56 6.65 -28.31
CA SER A 274 -12.25 5.30 -27.86
C SER A 274 -13.21 4.24 -28.42
N LYS A 275 -14.52 4.55 -28.50
CA LYS A 275 -15.54 3.60 -28.98
C LYS A 275 -15.55 3.46 -30.50
N LEU A 276 -15.32 4.54 -31.23
CA LEU A 276 -15.25 4.53 -32.69
C LEU A 276 -13.98 3.85 -33.23
N ALA A 277 -12.87 3.90 -32.49
CA ALA A 277 -11.63 3.22 -32.88
C ALA A 277 -11.63 1.70 -32.58
N LEU A 278 -12.37 1.25 -31.57
CA LEU A 278 -12.36 -0.15 -31.11
C LEU A 278 -13.05 -1.12 -32.07
N VAL A 279 -14.18 -0.72 -32.67
CA VAL A 279 -14.94 -1.57 -33.58
C VAL A 279 -14.15 -1.91 -34.86
N PRO A 280 -13.51 -0.94 -35.55
CA PRO A 280 -12.64 -1.23 -36.68
C PRO A 280 -11.46 -2.14 -36.34
N LEU A 281 -10.82 -1.94 -35.18
CA LEU A 281 -9.71 -2.79 -34.73
C LEU A 281 -10.14 -4.23 -34.45
N TRP A 282 -11.31 -4.42 -33.84
CA TRP A 282 -11.90 -5.75 -33.62
C TRP A 282 -12.21 -6.46 -34.93
N LEU A 283 -12.86 -5.75 -35.87
CA LEU A 283 -13.21 -6.29 -37.19
C LEU A 283 -11.97 -6.75 -37.96
N GLN A 284 -10.86 -6.01 -37.87
CA GLN A 284 -9.60 -6.38 -38.54
C GLN A 284 -8.97 -7.70 -38.05
N HIS A 285 -9.31 -8.18 -36.86
CA HIS A 285 -8.66 -9.33 -36.23
C HIS A 285 -9.62 -10.49 -35.90
N CYS A 286 -10.89 -10.37 -36.30
CA CYS A 286 -11.96 -11.28 -35.91
C CYS A 286 -11.71 -12.74 -36.32
N ASP A 287 -10.97 -12.97 -37.41
CA ASP A 287 -10.63 -14.29 -37.96
C ASP A 287 -9.42 -14.96 -37.28
N SER A 288 -8.85 -14.34 -36.24
CA SER A 288 -7.68 -14.90 -35.56
C SER A 288 -8.03 -16.22 -34.82
N PRO A 289 -7.26 -17.30 -34.99
CA PRO A 289 -7.56 -18.61 -34.38
C PRO A 289 -7.55 -18.55 -32.84
N GLU A 290 -6.72 -17.68 -32.26
CA GLU A 290 -6.65 -17.45 -30.81
C GLU A 290 -8.00 -16.99 -30.21
N LEU A 291 -8.82 -16.28 -30.99
CA LEU A 291 -10.11 -15.77 -30.52
C LEU A 291 -11.18 -16.86 -30.43
N HIS A 292 -10.97 -18.04 -31.01
CA HIS A 292 -11.95 -19.13 -31.05
C HIS A 292 -11.89 -20.06 -29.84
N GLN A 293 -11.04 -19.75 -28.85
CA GLN A 293 -10.88 -20.57 -27.65
C GLN A 293 -12.14 -20.59 -26.77
N PRO A 294 -12.55 -21.75 -26.22
CA PRO A 294 -13.76 -21.88 -25.41
C PRO A 294 -13.71 -21.06 -24.11
N HIS A 295 -12.52 -20.85 -23.53
CA HIS A 295 -12.34 -20.03 -22.33
C HIS A 295 -12.58 -18.54 -22.56
N LEU A 296 -12.54 -18.08 -23.82
CA LEU A 296 -12.75 -16.68 -24.19
C LEU A 296 -14.24 -16.35 -24.41
N LEU A 297 -15.09 -17.36 -24.62
CA LEU A 297 -16.51 -17.18 -24.91
C LEU A 297 -17.26 -16.34 -23.85
N PRO A 298 -17.11 -16.60 -22.52
CA PRO A 298 -17.72 -15.73 -21.50
C PRO A 298 -17.22 -14.29 -21.58
N GLY A 299 -15.93 -14.11 -21.93
CA GLY A 299 -15.33 -12.80 -22.12
C GLY A 299 -15.92 -12.04 -23.31
N LYS A 300 -16.19 -12.72 -24.43
CA LYS A 300 -16.84 -12.10 -25.60
C LYS A 300 -18.25 -11.64 -25.28
N VAL A 301 -19.05 -12.51 -24.65
CA VAL A 301 -20.45 -12.20 -24.29
C VAL A 301 -20.51 -11.05 -23.29
N SER A 302 -19.69 -11.11 -22.24
CA SER A 302 -19.61 -10.03 -21.26
C SER A 302 -19.10 -8.72 -21.85
N TYR A 303 -18.12 -8.76 -22.76
CA TYR A 303 -17.65 -7.57 -23.47
C TYR A 303 -18.77 -6.91 -24.30
N LEU A 304 -19.57 -7.68 -25.04
CA LEU A 304 -20.71 -7.15 -25.80
C LEU A 304 -21.76 -6.52 -24.88
N LEU A 305 -22.06 -7.15 -23.74
CA LEU A 305 -22.93 -6.57 -22.71
C LEU A 305 -22.37 -5.23 -22.21
N GLY A 306 -21.07 -5.20 -21.86
CA GLY A 306 -20.39 -3.98 -21.42
C GLY A 306 -20.38 -2.89 -22.49
N LEU A 307 -20.24 -3.25 -23.77
CA LEU A 307 -20.35 -2.32 -24.90
C LEU A 307 -21.76 -1.74 -25.00
N GLY A 308 -22.80 -2.57 -24.92
CA GLY A 308 -24.20 -2.13 -24.94
C GLY A 308 -24.52 -1.17 -23.79
N LEU A 309 -24.06 -1.49 -22.56
CA LEU A 309 -24.22 -0.62 -21.40
C LEU A 309 -23.49 0.71 -21.56
N ASN A 310 -22.29 0.71 -22.15
CA ASN A 310 -21.55 1.92 -22.46
C ASN A 310 -22.28 2.82 -23.46
N ILE A 311 -22.87 2.25 -24.51
CA ILE A 311 -23.68 3.00 -25.49
C ILE A 311 -24.92 3.59 -24.79
N PHE A 312 -25.59 2.80 -23.95
CA PHE A 312 -26.73 3.27 -23.15
C PHE A 312 -26.35 4.47 -22.26
N PHE A 313 -25.24 4.39 -21.51
CA PHE A 313 -24.75 5.50 -20.70
C PHE A 313 -24.39 6.73 -21.54
N MET A 314 -23.81 6.53 -22.72
CA MET A 314 -23.48 7.62 -23.64
C MET A 314 -24.72 8.34 -24.16
N LEU A 315 -25.75 7.61 -24.59
CA LEU A 315 -27.00 8.19 -25.08
C LEU A 315 -27.69 9.00 -23.98
N SER A 316 -27.68 8.47 -22.74
CA SER A 316 -28.16 9.19 -21.56
C SER A 316 -27.39 10.51 -21.34
N ALA A 317 -26.06 10.44 -21.34
CA ALA A 317 -25.23 11.63 -21.14
C ALA A 317 -25.32 12.65 -22.29
N ALA A 318 -25.47 12.19 -23.54
CA ALA A 318 -25.63 13.04 -24.71
C ALA A 318 -26.96 13.82 -24.68
N ARG A 319 -28.03 13.18 -24.20
CA ARG A 319 -29.34 13.82 -23.99
C ARG A 319 -29.25 14.98 -23.01
N ASP A 320 -28.47 14.81 -21.95
CA ASP A 320 -28.30 15.80 -20.89
C ASP A 320 -27.15 16.80 -21.17
N LEU A 321 -26.37 16.58 -22.24
CA LEU A 321 -25.16 17.35 -22.57
C LEU A 321 -25.39 18.87 -22.64
N PRO A 322 -26.50 19.39 -23.22
CA PRO A 322 -26.77 20.82 -23.23
C PRO A 322 -26.90 21.43 -21.82
N HIS A 323 -27.51 20.69 -20.90
CA HIS A 323 -27.64 21.08 -19.50
C HIS A 323 -26.28 20.98 -18.78
N TYR A 324 -25.48 19.96 -19.10
CA TYR A 324 -24.10 19.82 -18.62
C TYR A 324 -23.14 20.89 -19.17
N LEU A 325 -23.36 21.50 -20.33
CA LEU A 325 -22.47 22.55 -20.85
C LEU A 325 -22.82 23.96 -20.33
N LYS A 326 -24.04 24.15 -19.80
CA LYS A 326 -24.52 25.42 -19.22
C LYS A 326 -24.99 25.26 -17.76
N PRO A 327 -24.08 24.95 -16.83
CA PRO A 327 -24.46 24.85 -15.42
C PRO A 327 -24.83 26.22 -14.85
N ALA A 328 -26.02 26.32 -14.24
CA ALA A 328 -26.46 27.51 -13.51
C ALA A 328 -25.74 27.63 -12.16
N GLY A 329 -25.39 28.85 -11.74
CA GLY A 329 -24.79 29.13 -10.42
C GLY A 329 -23.77 30.28 -10.41
N SER A 330 -23.56 30.88 -9.23
CA SER A 330 -22.60 31.97 -9.01
C SER A 330 -21.14 31.50 -9.15
N ILE A 331 -20.27 32.37 -9.64
CA ILE A 331 -18.83 32.12 -9.76
C ILE A 331 -18.21 32.15 -8.35
N ALA A 332 -17.73 31.01 -7.84
CA ALA A 332 -16.97 31.00 -6.60
C ALA A 332 -15.50 31.37 -6.84
N SER A 333 -14.88 32.04 -5.87
CA SER A 333 -13.45 32.35 -5.92
C SER A 333 -12.60 31.07 -5.80
N VAL A 334 -11.39 31.09 -6.38
CA VAL A 334 -10.44 29.95 -6.33
C VAL A 334 -10.14 29.57 -4.88
N ALA A 335 -9.94 30.55 -3.99
CA ALA A 335 -9.67 30.31 -2.59
C ALA A 335 -10.82 29.57 -1.88
N ALA A 336 -12.08 29.94 -2.16
CA ALA A 336 -13.25 29.27 -1.59
C ALA A 336 -13.45 27.85 -2.16
N ALA A 337 -13.26 27.66 -3.46
CA ALA A 337 -13.44 26.38 -4.14
C ALA A 337 -12.42 25.31 -3.71
N TYR A 338 -11.19 25.71 -3.37
CA TYR A 338 -10.12 24.79 -2.97
C TYR A 338 -9.86 24.74 -1.46
N ALA A 339 -10.58 25.51 -0.64
CA ALA A 339 -10.40 25.52 0.81
C ALA A 339 -10.59 24.14 1.46
N VAL A 340 -11.61 23.38 1.02
CA VAL A 340 -11.91 22.03 1.54
C VAL A 340 -10.86 21.01 1.07
N PRO A 341 -10.53 20.90 -0.24
CA PRO A 341 -9.43 20.05 -0.72
C PRO A 341 -8.08 20.34 -0.06
N LEU A 342 -7.72 21.62 0.13
CA LEU A 342 -6.43 22.02 0.72
C LEU A 342 -6.34 21.70 2.22
N LYS A 343 -7.44 21.84 2.96
CA LYS A 343 -7.51 21.37 4.36
C LYS A 343 -7.35 19.85 4.43
N GLY A 344 -7.98 19.11 3.53
CA GLY A 344 -7.81 17.65 3.39
C GLY A 344 -6.37 17.26 3.06
N ALA A 345 -5.72 17.91 2.09
CA ALA A 345 -4.34 17.63 1.68
C ALA A 345 -3.32 17.88 2.81
N ARG A 346 -3.52 18.90 3.63
CA ARG A 346 -2.68 19.14 4.82
C ARG A 346 -2.84 18.02 5.85
N ALA A 347 -4.07 17.58 6.13
CA ALA A 347 -4.33 16.46 7.03
C ALA A 347 -3.69 15.15 6.51
N VAL A 348 -3.78 14.91 5.20
CA VAL A 348 -3.14 13.76 4.53
C VAL A 348 -1.63 13.74 4.76
N SER A 349 -0.96 14.87 4.55
CA SER A 349 0.50 14.96 4.73
C SER A 349 0.93 14.63 6.16
N THR A 350 0.16 15.10 7.16
CA THR A 350 0.43 14.82 8.57
C THR A 350 0.19 13.35 8.92
N THR A 351 -0.86 12.74 8.37
CA THR A 351 -1.14 11.31 8.60
C THR A 351 -0.06 10.42 7.99
N ILE A 352 0.41 10.72 6.76
CA ILE A 352 1.47 9.94 6.12
C ILE A 352 2.77 10.02 6.94
N VAL A 353 3.18 11.22 7.36
CA VAL A 353 4.40 11.41 8.16
C VAL A 353 4.32 10.63 9.47
N ALA A 354 3.17 10.69 10.15
CA ALA A 354 2.95 9.91 11.36
C ALA A 354 2.95 8.41 11.08
N SER A 355 2.24 7.93 10.06
CA SER A 355 2.24 6.52 9.70
C SER A 355 3.62 5.98 9.35
N VAL A 356 4.45 6.74 8.64
CA VAL A 356 5.85 6.38 8.36
C VAL A 356 6.64 6.31 9.66
N CYS A 357 6.55 7.32 10.54
CA CYS A 357 7.23 7.32 11.83
C CYS A 357 6.85 6.11 12.69
N LEU A 358 5.55 5.83 12.79
CA LEU A 358 5.00 4.73 13.59
C LEU A 358 5.39 3.37 13.00
N GLY A 359 5.33 3.25 11.68
CA GLY A 359 5.83 2.09 10.95
C GLY A 359 7.32 1.87 11.18
N SER A 360 8.14 2.93 11.24
CA SER A 360 9.57 2.83 11.57
C SER A 360 9.80 2.38 13.02
N ILE A 361 9.03 2.90 13.98
CA ILE A 361 9.11 2.48 15.38
C ILE A 361 8.79 0.99 15.46
N PHE A 362 7.61 0.53 15.04
CA PHE A 362 7.29 -0.90 15.08
C PHE A 362 8.22 -1.76 14.22
N GLY A 363 8.65 -1.25 13.06
CA GLY A 363 9.64 -1.92 12.22
C GLY A 363 10.96 -2.19 12.94
N SER A 364 11.37 -1.29 13.84
CA SER A 364 12.57 -1.50 14.66
C SER A 364 12.40 -2.67 15.64
N TYR A 365 11.20 -2.87 16.23
CA TYR A 365 10.90 -4.05 17.07
C TYR A 365 10.93 -5.37 16.28
N LEU A 366 10.54 -5.31 15.00
CA LEU A 366 10.48 -6.48 14.12
C LEU A 366 11.79 -6.79 13.39
N SER A 367 12.81 -5.94 13.54
CA SER A 367 14.11 -6.10 12.86
C SER A 367 14.73 -7.48 13.11
N ALA A 368 14.82 -7.91 14.36
CA ALA A 368 15.37 -9.21 14.74
C ALA A 368 14.52 -10.42 14.30
N PRO A 369 13.20 -10.47 14.56
CA PRO A 369 12.35 -11.54 14.03
C PRO A 369 12.42 -11.67 12.51
N VAL A 370 12.39 -10.55 11.78
CA VAL A 370 12.47 -10.56 10.31
C VAL A 370 13.84 -11.07 9.84
N ALA A 371 14.93 -10.60 10.42
CA ALA A 371 16.26 -11.10 10.07
C ALA A 371 16.43 -12.60 10.38
N ALA A 372 15.88 -13.08 11.50
CA ALA A 372 15.90 -14.49 11.85
C ALA A 372 15.11 -15.34 10.83
N ILE A 373 13.91 -14.90 10.44
CA ILE A 373 13.12 -15.56 9.40
C ILE A 373 13.87 -15.57 8.07
N LEU A 374 14.45 -14.44 7.66
CA LEU A 374 15.25 -14.36 6.43
C LEU A 374 16.45 -15.32 6.47
N ALA A 375 17.14 -15.41 7.61
CA ALA A 375 18.24 -16.34 7.81
C ALA A 375 17.77 -17.80 7.67
N LEU A 376 16.67 -18.18 8.33
CA LEU A 376 16.07 -19.52 8.23
C LEU A 376 15.60 -19.85 6.81
N LEU A 377 15.05 -18.89 6.07
CA LEU A 377 14.67 -19.09 4.67
C LEU A 377 15.91 -19.22 3.77
N SER A 378 16.98 -18.47 4.07
CA SER A 378 18.22 -18.49 3.30
C SER A 378 19.06 -19.76 3.49
N SER A 379 18.88 -20.46 4.61
CA SER A 379 19.58 -21.73 4.91
C SER A 379 19.00 -22.94 4.18
N ARG A 380 17.83 -22.80 3.52
CA ARG A 380 17.23 -23.86 2.71
C ARG A 380 18.08 -24.16 1.45
N ARG A 381 18.21 -25.44 1.11
CA ARG A 381 18.83 -25.87 -0.16
C ARG A 381 18.06 -25.24 -1.34
N GLY A 382 18.77 -24.60 -2.27
CA GLY A 382 18.17 -23.89 -3.40
C GLY A 382 17.80 -22.41 -3.16
N ALA A 383 18.06 -21.84 -1.97
CA ALA A 383 17.81 -20.42 -1.71
C ALA A 383 18.59 -19.49 -2.66
N SER A 384 17.90 -18.49 -3.22
CA SER A 384 18.47 -17.56 -4.19
C SER A 384 19.62 -16.70 -3.61
N ARG A 385 20.56 -16.28 -4.46
CA ARG A 385 21.66 -15.37 -4.07
C ARG A 385 21.14 -14.07 -3.46
N ARG A 386 20.02 -13.53 -3.97
CA ARG A 386 19.39 -12.32 -3.44
C ARG A 386 18.89 -12.51 -2.01
N LEU A 387 18.21 -13.63 -1.73
CA LEU A 387 17.73 -13.93 -0.39
C LEU A 387 18.88 -14.10 0.62
N LYS A 388 19.97 -14.77 0.21
CA LYS A 388 21.17 -14.93 1.04
C LYS A 388 21.86 -13.59 1.34
N LEU A 389 21.97 -12.70 0.35
CA LEU A 389 22.51 -11.35 0.55
C LEU A 389 21.63 -10.51 1.49
N LEU A 390 20.31 -10.57 1.33
CA LEU A 390 19.37 -9.87 2.22
C LEU A 390 19.45 -10.40 3.65
N ALA A 391 19.50 -11.72 3.84
CA ALA A 391 19.64 -12.34 5.15
C ALA A 391 20.98 -11.96 5.80
N GLY A 392 22.10 -12.13 5.08
CA GLY A 392 23.44 -11.79 5.57
C GLY A 392 23.57 -10.30 5.92
N GLY A 393 23.08 -9.41 5.06
CA GLY A 393 23.06 -7.96 5.32
C GLY A 393 22.21 -7.59 6.54
N SER A 394 21.03 -8.20 6.70
CA SER A 394 20.16 -7.94 7.85
C SER A 394 20.79 -8.41 9.16
N CYS A 395 21.38 -9.61 9.17
CA CYS A 395 22.08 -10.15 10.34
C CYS A 395 23.33 -9.31 10.69
N ALA A 396 24.12 -8.91 9.70
CA ALA A 396 25.29 -8.05 9.89
C ALA A 396 24.90 -6.68 10.45
N PHE A 397 23.81 -6.09 9.95
CA PHE A 397 23.27 -4.83 10.46
C PHE A 397 22.84 -4.93 11.93
N ILE A 398 22.13 -6.01 12.30
CA ILE A 398 21.74 -6.26 13.70
C ILE A 398 22.97 -6.45 14.58
N ALA A 399 23.95 -7.24 14.13
CA ALA A 399 25.19 -7.44 14.87
C ALA A 399 25.91 -6.11 15.09
N LEU A 400 26.04 -5.29 14.05
CA LEU A 400 26.64 -3.95 14.13
C LEU A 400 25.90 -3.06 15.13
N ASP A 401 24.57 -3.02 15.09
CA ASP A 401 23.77 -2.26 16.07
C ASP A 401 24.04 -2.71 17.50
N GLN A 402 24.22 -4.01 17.75
CA GLN A 402 24.52 -4.53 19.09
C GLN A 402 25.95 -4.25 19.55
N PHE A 403 26.92 -4.20 18.63
CA PHE A 403 28.31 -3.86 18.94
C PHE A 403 28.55 -2.37 19.16
N LEU A 404 27.72 -1.50 18.56
CA LEU A 404 27.85 -0.06 18.74
C LEU A 404 27.51 0.35 20.20
N PRO A 405 28.23 1.31 20.79
CA PRO A 405 27.96 1.77 22.16
C PRO A 405 26.52 2.26 22.30
N MET A 406 25.75 1.70 23.24
CA MET A 406 24.36 2.11 23.47
C MET A 406 24.32 3.45 24.22
N PRO A 407 23.43 4.40 23.84
CA PRO A 407 23.24 5.62 24.61
C PRO A 407 22.82 5.27 26.04
N GLN A 408 23.45 5.87 27.02
CA GLN A 408 23.09 5.68 28.43
C GLN A 408 22.03 6.70 28.86
N GLU A 409 21.91 7.82 28.17
CA GLU A 409 21.05 8.93 28.57
C GLU A 409 20.36 9.53 27.35
N CYS A 410 19.34 10.35 27.60
CA CYS A 410 18.69 11.12 26.54
C CYS A 410 19.74 11.95 25.80
N ASN A 411 19.81 11.72 24.49
CA ASN A 411 20.81 12.29 23.60
C ASN A 411 20.36 13.72 23.23
N PRO A 412 21.14 14.77 23.52
CA PRO A 412 20.76 16.15 23.17
C PRO A 412 20.42 16.34 21.68
N ALA A 413 21.02 15.53 20.79
CA ALA A 413 20.79 15.59 19.35
C ALA A 413 19.34 15.28 18.95
N VAL A 414 18.53 14.62 19.80
CA VAL A 414 17.10 14.39 19.51
C VAL A 414 16.32 15.70 19.36
N ARG A 415 16.83 16.83 19.90
CA ARG A 415 16.22 18.15 19.70
C ARG A 415 16.24 18.61 18.26
N TYR A 416 17.21 18.18 17.45
CA TYR A 416 17.21 18.45 16.01
C TYR A 416 16.02 17.81 15.29
N LEU A 417 15.41 16.78 15.90
CA LEU A 417 14.21 16.12 15.38
C LEU A 417 12.91 16.82 15.81
N LEU A 418 12.94 17.85 16.66
CA LEU A 418 11.72 18.52 17.16
C LEU A 418 10.76 18.99 16.06
N PRO A 419 11.19 19.63 14.95
CA PRO A 419 10.26 20.02 13.88
C PRO A 419 9.49 18.83 13.29
N PHE A 420 10.14 17.66 13.21
CA PHE A 420 9.52 16.43 12.77
C PHE A 420 8.59 15.85 13.86
N LEU A 421 9.05 15.77 15.10
CA LEU A 421 8.28 15.26 16.22
C LEU A 421 6.99 16.06 16.48
N ARG A 422 7.01 17.39 16.27
CA ARG A 422 5.81 18.24 16.30
C ARG A 422 4.74 17.81 15.31
N ARG A 423 5.15 17.43 14.09
CA ARG A 423 4.21 16.93 13.06
C ARG A 423 3.61 15.58 13.47
N VAL A 424 4.41 14.70 14.07
CA VAL A 424 3.95 13.41 14.61
C VAL A 424 2.95 13.65 15.74
N LYS A 425 3.27 14.48 16.73
CA LYS A 425 2.36 14.88 17.84
C LYS A 425 1.04 15.44 17.30
N GLY A 426 1.10 16.32 16.30
CA GLY A 426 -0.08 16.91 15.66
C GLY A 426 -0.98 15.89 14.96
N ALA A 427 -0.42 14.82 14.38
CA ALA A 427 -1.20 13.77 13.72
C ALA A 427 -2.07 12.96 14.70
N PHE A 428 -1.63 12.82 15.95
CA PHE A 428 -2.42 12.21 17.03
C PHE A 428 -3.40 13.18 17.70
N ARG A 429 -3.43 14.45 17.25
CA ARG A 429 -4.20 15.54 17.88
C ARG A 429 -3.99 15.59 19.40
N HIS A 430 -2.76 15.28 19.85
CA HIS A 430 -2.46 15.17 21.26
C HIS A 430 -2.68 16.50 21.97
N ARG A 431 -3.39 16.50 23.10
CA ARG A 431 -3.58 17.67 23.98
C ARG A 431 -2.92 17.46 25.33
N PHE A 432 -2.26 18.50 25.83
CA PHE A 432 -1.79 18.55 27.21
C PHE A 432 -2.75 19.40 28.04
N TYR A 433 -3.04 18.93 29.26
CA TYR A 433 -3.91 19.59 30.22
C TYR A 433 -3.19 19.79 31.56
N PRO A 434 -3.28 20.99 32.17
CA PRO A 434 -3.78 22.24 31.55
C PRO A 434 -2.96 22.63 30.31
N HIS A 435 -3.49 23.48 29.43
CA HIS A 435 -2.82 23.90 28.18
C HIS A 435 -1.54 24.74 28.38
N GLU A 436 -1.10 24.89 29.63
CA GLU A 436 0.05 25.66 30.05
C GLU A 436 1.32 24.80 30.07
N ARG A 437 2.48 25.45 30.05
CA ARG A 437 3.78 24.77 30.21
C ARG A 437 3.83 24.11 31.59
N LEU A 438 4.56 23.00 31.69
CA LEU A 438 4.81 22.41 32.99
C LEU A 438 5.73 23.33 33.78
N GLU A 439 5.27 23.83 34.93
CA GLU A 439 6.08 24.67 35.82
C GLU A 439 7.07 23.81 36.62
N LEU A 440 8.07 23.27 35.93
CA LEU A 440 9.14 22.47 36.52
C LEU A 440 10.32 23.37 36.91
N LYS A 441 10.79 23.23 38.15
CA LYS A 441 11.95 23.96 38.69
C LYS A 441 13.23 23.16 38.43
N ASN A 442 14.28 23.83 37.96
CA ASN A 442 15.54 23.16 37.61
C ASN A 442 16.28 22.53 38.82
N ASN A 443 15.98 22.97 40.04
CA ASN A 443 16.57 22.49 41.30
C ASN A 443 15.73 21.42 42.03
N ARG A 444 14.73 20.85 41.35
CA ARG A 444 13.86 19.79 41.88
C ARG A 444 13.95 18.57 40.97
N HIS A 445 13.85 17.37 41.55
CA HIS A 445 13.72 16.13 40.80
C HIS A 445 12.25 15.73 40.71
N TYR A 446 11.82 15.25 39.55
CA TYR A 446 10.42 14.96 39.25
C TYR A 446 10.22 13.50 38.85
N LEU A 447 9.21 12.85 39.44
CA LEU A 447 8.69 11.57 39.01
C LEU A 447 7.27 11.76 38.48
N LEU A 448 7.11 11.72 37.16
CA LEU A 448 5.81 11.80 36.49
C LEU A 448 5.24 10.38 36.41
N ALA A 449 4.28 10.07 37.29
CA ALA A 449 3.59 8.79 37.29
C ALA A 449 2.28 8.93 36.53
N VAL A 450 2.20 8.28 35.36
CA VAL A 450 1.10 8.49 34.40
C VAL A 450 0.38 7.18 34.12
N THR A 451 -0.96 7.19 34.05
CA THR A 451 -1.81 6.00 33.83
C THR A 451 -3.06 6.38 33.02
N PRO A 452 -3.75 5.47 32.32
CA PRO A 452 -3.40 4.08 32.00
C PRO A 452 -2.34 3.95 30.90
N HIS A 453 -1.59 2.84 30.91
CA HIS A 453 -0.56 2.50 29.93
C HIS A 453 -1.10 2.37 28.49
N GLY A 454 -2.33 1.86 28.34
CA GLY A 454 -2.84 1.37 27.06
C GLY A 454 -2.04 0.18 26.53
N PHE A 455 -2.24 -0.20 25.25
CA PHE A 455 -1.39 -1.21 24.61
C PHE A 455 0.04 -0.68 24.46
N PHE A 456 0.22 0.40 23.71
CA PHE A 456 1.51 1.05 23.56
C PHE A 456 1.38 2.49 24.08
N PRO A 457 2.27 2.97 24.95
CA PRO A 457 2.06 4.22 25.68
C PRO A 457 2.42 5.44 24.81
N TRP A 458 1.67 5.64 23.71
CA TRP A 458 1.88 6.74 22.77
C TRP A 458 1.76 8.12 23.43
N GLY A 459 0.99 8.23 24.53
CA GLY A 459 0.94 9.44 25.34
C GLY A 459 2.30 9.83 25.93
N VAL A 460 3.13 8.87 26.34
CA VAL A 460 4.49 9.15 26.84
C VAL A 460 5.37 9.78 25.76
N ALA A 461 5.24 9.35 24.51
CA ALA A 461 5.97 9.99 23.41
C ALA A 461 5.62 11.48 23.28
N ALA A 462 4.34 11.85 23.47
CA ALA A 462 3.94 13.25 23.48
C ALA A 462 4.49 14.01 24.70
N ILE A 463 4.51 13.39 25.89
CA ILE A 463 5.12 14.00 27.10
C ILE A 463 6.61 14.29 26.87
N ILE A 464 7.33 13.35 26.26
CA ILE A 464 8.74 13.53 25.92
C ILE A 464 8.92 14.71 24.96
N ILE A 465 8.07 14.83 23.93
CA ILE A 465 8.15 15.93 22.97
C ILE A 465 7.97 17.28 23.67
N ASP A 466 6.99 17.40 24.56
CA ASP A 466 6.68 18.65 25.27
C ASP A 466 7.78 19.02 26.27
N LEU A 467 8.39 18.03 26.92
CA LEU A 467 9.55 18.23 27.79
C LEU A 467 10.79 18.66 26.99
N LEU A 468 11.02 18.07 25.82
CA LEU A 468 12.11 18.47 24.91
C LEU A 468 11.93 19.91 24.42
N GLU A 469 10.70 20.34 24.12
CA GLU A 469 10.37 21.72 23.74
C GLU A 469 10.63 22.72 24.87
N GLN A 470 10.47 22.28 26.12
CA GLN A 470 10.72 23.08 27.32
C GLN A 470 12.19 23.07 27.75
N GLY A 471 13.07 22.39 27.02
CA GLY A 471 14.50 22.35 27.34
C GLY A 471 14.92 21.27 28.33
N TYR A 472 14.03 20.31 28.65
CA TYR A 472 14.40 19.10 29.38
C TYR A 472 14.95 18.02 28.44
N LEU A 473 15.58 17.02 29.02
CA LEU A 473 16.07 15.78 28.41
C LEU A 473 15.56 14.63 29.30
N PRO A 474 14.27 14.27 29.20
CA PRO A 474 13.63 13.40 30.18
C PRO A 474 14.20 11.98 30.13
N ASN A 475 14.02 11.27 31.25
CA ASN A 475 14.17 9.83 31.31
C ASN A 475 12.76 9.21 31.30
N PHE A 476 12.59 8.04 30.69
CA PHE A 476 11.36 7.25 30.85
C PHE A 476 11.71 5.81 31.14
N VAL A 477 10.95 5.18 32.04
CA VAL A 477 11.26 3.82 32.50
C VAL A 477 10.28 2.79 31.95
N GLY A 478 10.80 1.63 31.57
CA GLY A 478 10.01 0.54 31.00
C GLY A 478 10.60 -0.84 31.21
N ALA A 479 10.00 -1.86 30.59
CA ALA A 479 10.43 -3.25 30.74
C ALA A 479 11.86 -3.44 30.20
N SER A 480 12.76 -4.03 31.02
CA SER A 480 14.21 -4.14 30.72
C SER A 480 14.53 -4.70 29.33
N VAL A 481 13.71 -5.62 28.83
CA VAL A 481 13.82 -6.22 27.49
C VAL A 481 13.83 -5.19 26.35
N LEU A 482 13.12 -4.06 26.50
CA LEU A 482 13.06 -3.00 25.49
C LEU A 482 14.45 -2.45 25.18
N GLY A 483 15.31 -2.36 26.19
CA GLY A 483 16.67 -1.86 26.05
C GLY A 483 17.65 -2.83 25.37
N ALA A 484 17.24 -4.10 25.20
CA ALA A 484 18.01 -5.16 24.55
C ALA A 484 17.52 -5.47 23.13
N LEU A 485 16.40 -4.89 22.70
CA LEU A 485 15.91 -5.07 21.34
C LEU A 485 16.83 -4.37 20.34
N PRO A 486 17.26 -5.06 19.26
CA PRO A 486 18.05 -4.44 18.21
C PRO A 486 17.31 -3.29 17.54
N VAL A 487 18.02 -2.20 17.25
CA VAL A 487 17.53 -0.93 16.69
C VAL A 487 16.56 -0.19 17.61
N ALA A 488 15.49 -0.84 18.07
CA ALA A 488 14.47 -0.29 18.96
C ALA A 488 15.08 0.17 20.30
N GLY A 489 15.92 -0.65 20.93
CA GLY A 489 16.55 -0.31 22.19
C GLY A 489 17.44 0.93 22.09
N ARG A 490 18.21 1.06 21.00
CA ARG A 490 19.02 2.25 20.71
C ARG A 490 18.15 3.48 20.48
N LEU A 491 17.08 3.35 19.68
CA LEU A 491 16.13 4.42 19.42
C LEU A 491 15.52 4.93 20.73
N LEU A 492 14.99 4.03 21.56
CA LEU A 492 14.38 4.35 22.85
C LEU A 492 15.39 5.01 23.81
N ARG A 493 16.63 4.50 23.88
CA ARG A 493 17.69 5.06 24.73
C ARG A 493 18.09 6.48 24.31
N ASN A 494 18.12 6.78 23.01
CA ASN A 494 18.33 8.16 22.54
C ASN A 494 17.26 9.13 23.07
N PHE A 495 16.04 8.65 23.31
CA PHE A 495 14.95 9.41 23.94
C PHE A 495 14.93 9.31 25.48
N GLY A 496 15.94 8.69 26.11
CA GLY A 496 16.06 8.62 27.57
C GLY A 496 15.48 7.37 28.23
N TYR A 497 15.26 6.29 27.47
CA TYR A 497 14.80 5.02 28.04
C TYR A 497 15.75 4.46 29.09
N ARG A 498 15.17 3.97 30.19
CA ARG A 498 15.85 3.24 31.26
C ARG A 498 15.05 2.00 31.70
N PRO A 499 15.70 0.92 32.14
CA PRO A 499 15.00 -0.19 32.77
C PRO A 499 14.23 0.27 34.01
N ALA A 500 13.01 -0.21 34.21
CA ALA A 500 12.20 0.07 35.40
C ALA A 500 12.64 -0.77 36.61
N THR A 501 13.93 -0.73 36.94
CA THR A 501 14.48 -1.34 38.16
C THR A 501 14.65 -0.27 39.24
N ARG A 502 14.58 -0.65 40.51
CA ARG A 502 14.74 0.30 41.64
C ARG A 502 16.02 1.12 41.52
N THR A 503 17.15 0.46 41.23
CA THR A 503 18.45 1.10 41.08
C THR A 503 18.48 2.13 39.96
N GLU A 504 17.96 1.80 38.77
CA GLU A 504 17.95 2.71 37.62
C GLU A 504 17.02 3.90 37.84
N VAL A 505 15.84 3.67 38.44
CA VAL A 505 14.91 4.76 38.77
C VAL A 505 15.54 5.70 39.79
N GLN A 506 16.15 5.17 40.87
CA GLN A 506 16.86 5.99 41.86
C GLN A 506 18.01 6.78 41.24
N GLN A 507 18.77 6.20 40.30
CA GLN A 507 19.80 6.94 39.56
C GLN A 507 19.22 8.07 38.72
N CYS A 508 18.06 7.87 38.07
CA CYS A 508 17.39 8.93 37.32
C CYS A 508 16.91 10.06 38.23
N LEU A 509 16.41 9.73 39.42
CA LEU A 509 15.96 10.72 40.41
C LEU A 509 17.10 11.52 41.04
N LYS A 510 18.37 11.15 40.85
CA LYS A 510 19.54 11.91 41.28
C LYS A 510 20.09 12.87 40.22
N LYS A 511 19.56 12.82 38.99
CA LYS A 511 20.07 13.65 37.88
C LYS A 511 19.59 15.10 38.01
N GLU A 512 20.48 16.02 37.71
CA GLU A 512 20.19 17.45 37.67
C GLU A 512 19.60 17.87 36.31
N TYR A 513 19.13 19.11 36.23
CA TYR A 513 18.69 19.71 34.97
C TYR A 513 19.80 19.64 33.90
N PRO A 514 19.49 19.28 32.63
CA PRO A 514 18.15 19.11 32.03
C PRO A 514 17.51 17.72 32.19
N ARG A 515 18.08 16.81 32.98
CA ARG A 515 17.66 15.39 33.08
C ARG A 515 16.95 15.05 34.40
N ASN A 516 16.48 16.06 35.12
CA ASN A 516 15.81 15.95 36.42
C ASN A 516 14.35 15.50 36.35
N VAL A 517 13.88 15.01 35.19
CA VAL A 517 12.50 14.54 34.98
C VAL A 517 12.52 13.06 34.58
N THR A 518 11.76 12.24 35.31
CA THR A 518 11.61 10.80 35.06
C THR A 518 10.14 10.46 34.89
N ILE A 519 9.78 9.76 33.82
CA ILE A 519 8.41 9.32 33.52
C ILE A 519 8.28 7.83 33.84
N ILE A 520 7.26 7.44 34.60
CA ILE A 520 6.92 6.06 34.95
C ILE A 520 5.44 5.79 34.68
N ILE A 521 5.12 4.57 34.26
CA ILE A 521 3.73 4.10 34.07
C ILE A 521 3.43 3.03 35.12
N PRO A 522 2.74 3.36 36.22
CA PRO A 522 2.58 2.45 37.36
C PRO A 522 1.94 1.10 37.02
N GLY A 523 0.90 1.06 36.18
CA GLY A 523 0.17 -0.18 35.94
C GLY A 523 0.83 -1.16 34.97
N GLY A 524 1.83 -0.74 34.20
CA GLY A 524 2.71 -1.61 33.41
C GLY A 524 1.97 -2.66 32.56
N ILE A 525 2.52 -3.88 32.49
CA ILE A 525 2.00 -4.97 31.63
C ILE A 525 0.52 -5.29 31.88
N ARG A 526 0.03 -5.18 33.13
CA ARG A 526 -1.38 -5.50 33.45
C ARG A 526 -2.36 -4.60 32.68
N GLU A 527 -2.06 -3.31 32.60
CA GLU A 527 -2.92 -2.36 31.87
C GLU A 527 -2.93 -2.61 30.36
N MET A 528 -1.88 -3.23 29.80
CA MET A 528 -1.82 -3.59 28.38
C MET A 528 -2.83 -4.67 27.97
N PHE A 529 -3.27 -5.51 28.92
CA PHE A 529 -4.28 -6.55 28.71
C PHE A 529 -5.68 -6.15 29.19
N CYS A 530 -5.82 -4.99 29.84
CA CYS A 530 -7.11 -4.40 30.19
C CYS A 530 -7.62 -3.39 29.14
N VAL A 531 -7.02 -3.39 27.94
CA VAL A 531 -7.37 -2.48 26.84
C VAL A 531 -8.79 -2.75 26.37
N ARG A 532 -9.65 -1.74 26.54
CA ARG A 532 -11.04 -1.72 26.10
C ARG A 532 -11.32 -0.45 25.31
N GLN A 533 -12.22 -0.55 24.34
CA GLN A 533 -12.60 0.55 23.47
C GLN A 533 -13.63 1.49 24.13
N ASP A 534 -14.44 0.95 25.03
CA ASP A 534 -15.55 1.63 25.69
C ASP A 534 -15.16 2.28 27.04
N ILE A 535 -14.20 1.70 27.75
CA ILE A 535 -13.74 2.19 29.05
C ILE A 535 -12.20 2.14 29.15
N GLU A 536 -11.62 3.11 29.84
CA GLU A 536 -10.22 3.11 30.21
C GLU A 536 -10.03 2.49 31.61
N VAL A 537 -9.12 1.50 31.71
CA VAL A 537 -8.87 0.77 32.96
C VAL A 537 -7.45 1.02 33.42
N SER A 538 -7.32 1.57 34.63
CA SER A 538 -6.06 1.75 35.33
C SER A 538 -5.92 0.75 36.47
N ALA A 539 -4.72 0.18 36.63
CA ALA A 539 -4.35 -0.68 37.74
C ALA A 539 -3.40 0.04 38.73
N ALA A 540 -3.28 1.37 38.63
CA ALA A 540 -2.31 2.14 39.41
C ALA A 540 -2.58 2.12 40.92
N ASN A 541 -3.83 1.93 41.35
CA ASN A 541 -4.19 1.80 42.77
C ASN A 541 -3.63 0.52 43.44
N LEU A 542 -3.22 -0.49 42.67
CA LEU A 542 -2.72 -1.76 43.18
C LEU A 542 -1.20 -1.78 43.38
N ARG A 543 -0.50 -0.68 43.12
CA ARG A 543 0.97 -0.61 43.18
C ARG A 543 1.42 0.65 43.92
N ALA A 544 2.32 0.48 44.89
CA ALA A 544 2.89 1.59 45.65
C ALA A 544 4.40 1.82 45.37
N GLY A 545 5.06 0.93 44.63
CA GLY A 545 6.52 1.01 44.42
C GLY A 545 6.99 2.30 43.75
N PHE A 546 6.17 2.97 42.92
CA PHE A 546 6.52 4.27 42.37
C PHE A 546 6.51 5.38 43.44
N ALA A 547 5.60 5.30 44.42
CA ALA A 547 5.55 6.22 45.54
C ALA A 547 6.73 5.99 46.49
N GLU A 548 7.08 4.72 46.76
CA GLU A 548 8.28 4.35 47.51
C GLU A 548 9.55 4.95 46.89
N LEU A 549 9.72 4.80 45.57
CA LEU A 549 10.85 5.38 44.84
C LEU A 549 10.88 6.91 44.90
N ALA A 550 9.72 7.57 44.84
CA ALA A 550 9.63 9.03 44.96
C ALA A 550 10.00 9.52 46.36
N VAL A 551 9.54 8.83 47.40
CA VAL A 551 9.86 9.12 48.81
C VAL A 551 11.35 8.93 49.08
N GLU A 552 11.93 7.81 48.65
CA GLU A 552 13.36 7.55 48.79
C GLU A 552 14.22 8.58 48.06
N GLY A 553 13.77 9.02 46.89
CA GLY A 553 14.45 10.04 46.10
C GLY A 553 14.20 11.48 46.54
N GLY A 554 13.28 11.73 47.49
CA GLY A 554 12.84 13.09 47.83
C GLY A 554 12.31 13.89 46.63
N ALA A 555 11.68 13.19 45.67
CA ALA A 555 11.24 13.75 44.41
C ALA A 555 9.85 14.41 44.52
N MET A 556 9.55 15.29 43.56
CA MET A 556 8.20 15.77 43.31
C MET A 556 7.44 14.69 42.52
N LEU A 557 6.46 14.05 43.15
CA LEU A 557 5.64 13.03 42.51
C LEU A 557 4.44 13.69 41.82
N LEU A 558 4.37 13.61 40.50
CA LEU A 558 3.26 14.17 39.72
C LEU A 558 2.22 13.10 39.38
N PRO A 559 0.94 13.31 39.73
CA PRO A 559 -0.16 12.47 39.27
C PRO A 559 -0.52 12.79 37.82
N GLY A 560 -0.53 11.78 36.96
CA GLY A 560 -0.87 11.94 35.55
C GLY A 560 -1.93 10.96 35.05
N TYR A 561 -2.85 11.47 34.23
CA TYR A 561 -3.83 10.69 33.50
C TYR A 561 -3.62 10.79 31.99
N MET A 562 -3.69 9.66 31.27
CA MET A 562 -3.65 9.59 29.81
C MET A 562 -5.02 9.24 29.24
N PHE A 563 -5.58 10.15 28.44
CA PHE A 563 -6.83 9.96 27.74
C PHE A 563 -6.60 9.39 26.35
N GLY A 564 -7.49 8.48 25.94
CA GLY A 564 -7.57 7.97 24.58
C GLY A 564 -6.55 6.88 24.23
N GLY A 565 -5.77 6.44 25.21
CA GLY A 565 -4.64 5.53 25.01
C GLY A 565 -5.07 4.11 24.67
N THR A 566 -6.19 3.65 25.24
CA THR A 566 -6.71 2.29 25.01
C THR A 566 -7.43 2.16 23.67
N GLN A 567 -7.90 3.25 23.07
CA GLN A 567 -8.65 3.25 21.81
C GLN A 567 -7.73 3.16 20.59
N LEU A 568 -6.42 3.37 20.75
CA LEU A 568 -5.47 3.36 19.64
C LEU A 568 -5.29 1.98 18.98
N TYR A 569 -5.54 0.89 19.70
CA TYR A 569 -5.40 -0.47 19.17
C TYR A 569 -6.50 -1.38 19.69
N GLN A 570 -6.83 -2.39 18.89
CA GLN A 570 -7.56 -3.56 19.36
C GLN A 570 -6.54 -4.61 19.77
N VAL A 571 -6.65 -5.07 21.01
CA VAL A 571 -5.81 -6.11 21.60
C VAL A 571 -6.65 -7.37 21.72
N ALA A 572 -6.04 -8.53 21.48
CA ALA A 572 -6.72 -9.82 21.63
C ALA A 572 -7.27 -9.98 23.05
N SER A 573 -8.55 -10.35 23.13
CA SER A 573 -9.30 -10.56 24.36
C SER A 573 -9.80 -12.01 24.46
N GLY A 574 -10.41 -12.37 25.59
CA GLY A 574 -10.86 -13.74 25.86
C GLY A 574 -9.70 -14.72 26.04
N TRP A 575 -9.91 -15.98 25.66
CA TRP A 575 -8.93 -17.07 25.88
C TRP A 575 -7.55 -16.79 25.25
N LEU A 576 -7.52 -16.16 24.07
CA LEU A 576 -6.28 -15.74 23.41
C LEU A 576 -5.58 -14.65 24.22
N GLY A 577 -6.31 -13.64 24.68
CA GLY A 577 -5.77 -12.57 25.51
C GLY A 577 -5.16 -13.11 26.81
N GLU A 578 -5.88 -13.99 27.50
CA GLU A 578 -5.42 -14.63 28.75
C GLU A 578 -4.15 -15.47 28.55
N LEU A 579 -4.06 -16.24 27.46
CA LEU A 579 -2.88 -17.01 27.11
C LEU A 579 -1.65 -16.11 26.90
N PHE A 580 -1.81 -15.05 26.10
CA PHE A 580 -0.74 -14.09 25.83
C PHE A 580 -0.35 -13.28 27.08
N GLU A 581 -1.30 -13.00 27.97
CA GLU A 581 -1.03 -12.33 29.25
C GLU A 581 -0.18 -13.21 30.18
N GLN A 582 -0.53 -14.49 30.31
CA GLN A 582 0.25 -15.46 31.09
C GLN A 582 1.66 -15.64 30.51
N LEU A 583 1.77 -15.76 29.18
CA LEU A 583 3.05 -15.85 28.49
C LEU A 583 3.90 -14.59 28.73
N SER A 584 3.30 -13.41 28.61
CA SER A 584 3.97 -12.13 28.81
C SER A 584 4.52 -11.97 30.22
N ARG A 585 3.73 -12.36 31.22
CA ARG A 585 4.16 -12.35 32.63
C ARG A 585 5.35 -13.27 32.87
N ARG A 586 5.32 -14.50 32.32
CA ARG A 586 6.42 -15.47 32.45
C ARG A 586 7.70 -14.98 31.79
N LEU A 587 7.60 -14.40 30.60
CA LEU A 587 8.75 -13.91 29.84
C LEU A 587 9.23 -12.52 30.27
N LYS A 588 8.51 -11.84 31.18
CA LYS A 588 8.75 -10.43 31.56
C LYS A 588 8.86 -9.50 30.33
N THR A 589 8.13 -9.83 29.28
CA THR A 589 8.04 -9.08 28.02
C THR A 589 6.59 -9.03 27.58
N SER A 590 6.18 -7.98 26.87
CA SER A 590 4.82 -7.92 26.35
C SER A 590 4.72 -8.62 25.01
N VAL A 591 4.22 -9.85 25.04
CA VAL A 591 3.79 -10.59 23.84
C VAL A 591 2.27 -10.56 23.81
N THR A 592 1.70 -9.76 22.93
CA THR A 592 0.25 -9.74 22.72
C THR A 592 -0.08 -9.59 21.25
N LEU A 593 -1.21 -10.15 20.85
CA LEU A 593 -1.76 -9.95 19.51
C LEU A 593 -2.59 -8.68 19.52
N PHE A 594 -2.26 -7.78 18.61
CA PHE A 594 -2.98 -6.52 18.48
C PHE A 594 -3.01 -6.11 17.01
N HIS A 595 -3.96 -5.24 16.68
CA HIS A 595 -3.95 -4.54 15.42
C HIS A 595 -4.55 -3.14 15.59
N GLY A 596 -4.13 -2.24 14.74
CA GLY A 596 -4.76 -0.96 14.54
C GLY A 596 -5.45 -0.92 13.19
N ARG A 597 -5.27 0.20 12.47
CA ARG A 597 -5.90 0.50 11.18
C ARG A 597 -5.59 -0.58 10.16
N TRP A 598 -6.63 -1.01 9.44
CA TRP A 598 -6.52 -1.95 8.33
C TRP A 598 -5.89 -3.31 8.72
N GLY A 599 -5.92 -3.66 10.01
CA GLY A 599 -5.25 -4.86 10.52
C GLY A 599 -3.73 -4.73 10.64
N THR A 600 -3.19 -3.50 10.54
CA THR A 600 -1.75 -3.21 10.58
C THR A 600 -1.30 -2.74 11.96
N LEU A 601 -0.02 -2.41 12.09
CA LEU A 601 0.57 -1.85 13.33
C LEU A 601 0.33 -0.33 13.46
N LEU A 602 -0.45 0.29 12.56
CA LEU A 602 -0.76 1.72 12.63
C LEU A 602 -1.92 1.98 13.61
N PRO A 603 -1.81 2.90 14.57
CA PRO A 603 -2.84 3.17 15.56
C PRO A 603 -4.10 3.76 14.93
N TYR A 604 -5.28 3.46 15.48
CA TYR A 604 -6.54 4.09 15.13
C TYR A 604 -6.49 5.61 15.36
N PRO A 605 -7.20 6.40 14.53
CA PRO A 605 -7.29 7.85 14.73
C PRO A 605 -8.16 8.12 15.96
N HIS A 606 -7.51 8.35 17.09
CA HIS A 606 -8.16 8.75 18.33
C HIS A 606 -7.42 9.93 18.94
N GLN A 607 -8.16 10.81 19.61
CA GLN A 607 -7.56 11.95 20.26
C GLN A 607 -6.83 11.47 21.51
N LEU A 608 -5.55 11.84 21.62
CA LEU A 608 -4.79 11.60 22.84
C LEU A 608 -4.79 12.83 23.73
N GLY A 609 -4.85 12.61 25.03
CA GLY A 609 -4.71 13.65 26.04
C GLY A 609 -3.77 13.20 27.15
N CYS A 610 -3.03 14.13 27.74
CA CYS A 610 -2.37 13.89 29.02
C CYS A 610 -2.70 15.05 29.95
N ALA A 611 -3.23 14.73 31.13
CA ALA A 611 -3.47 15.69 32.19
C ALA A 611 -2.55 15.40 33.37
N LEU A 612 -1.93 16.44 33.92
CA LEU A 612 -1.04 16.35 35.08
C LEU A 612 -1.63 17.16 36.22
N GLY A 613 -1.79 16.54 37.39
CA GLY A 613 -2.28 17.18 38.60
C GLY A 613 -1.16 17.77 39.45
N GLU A 614 -1.56 18.31 40.60
CA GLU A 614 -0.66 18.97 41.54
C GLU A 614 0.43 18.02 42.07
N ALA A 615 1.68 18.47 42.04
CA ALA A 615 2.83 17.69 42.48
C ALA A 615 2.86 17.50 44.00
N ILE A 616 3.25 16.29 44.46
CA ILE A 616 3.39 15.94 45.87
C ILE A 616 4.88 16.05 46.25
N ASP A 617 5.20 16.84 47.28
CA ASP A 617 6.57 16.95 47.78
C ASP A 617 6.92 15.79 48.73
N CYS A 618 7.60 14.77 48.20
CA CYS A 618 7.95 13.59 48.99
C CYS A 618 9.09 13.84 50.00
N ARG A 619 9.64 15.05 50.10
CA ARG A 619 10.52 15.44 51.21
C ARG A 619 9.73 15.71 52.49
N GLU A 620 8.54 16.27 52.34
CA GLU A 620 7.63 16.65 53.42
C GLU A 620 6.75 15.47 53.85
N MET A 621 6.24 14.71 52.88
CA MET A 621 5.43 13.51 53.13
C MET A 621 6.22 12.24 52.85
N ARG A 622 6.63 11.53 53.92
CA ARG A 622 7.45 10.31 53.83
C ARG A 622 6.67 9.00 53.98
N ASP A 623 5.41 9.04 54.40
CA ASP A 623 4.58 7.83 54.43
C ASP A 623 4.16 7.44 53.01
N VAL A 624 4.73 6.34 52.52
CA VAL A 624 4.50 5.79 51.19
C VAL A 624 3.01 5.53 50.91
N GLN A 625 2.25 5.05 51.91
CA GLN A 625 0.83 4.76 51.72
C GLN A 625 0.01 6.04 51.59
N ALA A 626 0.31 7.04 52.43
CA ALA A 626 -0.31 8.37 52.34
C ALA A 626 0.00 9.05 51.00
N VAL A 627 1.26 9.02 50.56
CA VAL A 627 1.66 9.56 49.24
C VAL A 627 0.93 8.86 48.11
N GLN A 628 0.83 7.53 48.13
CA GLN A 628 0.14 6.77 47.08
C GLN A 628 -1.36 7.09 47.05
N LYS A 629 -2.00 7.19 48.23
CA LYS A 629 -3.43 7.53 48.34
C LYS A 629 -3.71 8.94 47.80
N LEU A 630 -2.89 9.91 48.19
CA LEU A 630 -2.98 11.29 47.71
C LEU A 630 -2.73 11.38 46.19
N TRP A 631 -1.80 10.59 45.68
CA TRP A 631 -1.56 10.49 44.23
C TRP A 631 -2.80 9.97 43.49
N VAL A 632 -3.47 8.92 44.01
CA VAL A 632 -4.70 8.39 43.40
C VAL A 632 -5.82 9.43 43.43
N GLU A 633 -5.96 10.15 44.54
CA GLU A 633 -6.97 11.20 44.70
C GLU A 633 -6.76 12.36 43.70
N ARG A 634 -5.56 12.92 43.65
CA ARG A 634 -5.21 14.01 42.72
C ARG A 634 -5.30 13.57 41.25
N MET A 635 -4.92 12.33 40.93
CA MET A 635 -5.08 11.78 39.58
C MET A 635 -6.55 11.69 39.19
N ARG A 636 -7.44 11.24 40.09
CA ARG A 636 -8.89 11.20 39.83
C ARG A 636 -9.49 12.58 39.67
N GLN A 637 -9.08 13.54 40.50
CA GLN A 637 -9.49 14.93 40.35
C GLN A 637 -9.09 15.47 38.98
N THR A 638 -7.82 15.25 38.58
CA THR A 638 -7.29 15.66 37.29
C THR A 638 -8.07 15.02 36.12
N PHE A 639 -8.48 13.76 36.25
CA PHE A 639 -9.36 13.10 35.29
C PHE A 639 -10.72 13.79 35.19
N GLU A 640 -11.40 14.02 36.32
CA GLU A 640 -12.74 14.61 36.38
C GLU A 640 -12.79 16.04 35.82
N GLU A 641 -11.74 16.83 36.05
CA GLU A 641 -11.63 18.21 35.55
C GLU A 641 -11.43 18.29 34.02
N ASN A 642 -10.97 17.21 33.38
CA ASN A 642 -10.49 17.23 31.98
C ASN A 642 -11.16 16.18 31.05
N LYS A 643 -12.14 15.41 31.54
CA LYS A 643 -12.82 14.34 30.79
C LYS A 643 -13.82 14.82 29.73
#